data_AF-A0A3M1Y1D7-F1
#
_entry.id   AF-A0A3M1Y1D7-F1
#
_cell.length_a   1.000
_cell.length_b   1.000
_cell.length_c   1.000
_cell.angle_alpha   90.00
_cell.angle_beta   90.00
_cell.angle_gamma   90.00
#
_symmetry.space_group_name_H-M   'P 1'
#
loop_
_entity.id
_entity.type
_entity.pdbx_description
1 polymer ?
#
loop_
_entity_poly.entity_id
_entity_poly.type
_entity_poly.pdbx_seq_one_letter_code
_entity_poly.pdbx_strand_id
1 'polypeptide(L)'
;MRLVFLSLGWMLGILLAAEVTHLTPVMWLCLVGMMLILCRLNWYNPPFRYVNIALLLLTLGGLRYSLIPQTSDLARFNNTGGLTIEGVIDTEPDIRDDRTLLTLRVSHVIRGGQTIAVNGQALVTAPRLVDVAYGDRIQATGDLITPGEYDTFSYADYLARQNVFSVMEHTSIQIIHTGEGNPLLAAIINLRQHAKRWIETHLPEPQAGLLTGILIGLERGISPELNGDFQRVGASHIIAISGFNMVIIAALITGVFRFILPKRRWLALGFSTIVIVLYTLLAGANAAVIRAALMSLVLIIGQDGFQRKTYVPASLFGVALIMSLLNPNVLWDVGFQLSFFAVLGLTWFVEPLENLISRVLPGHIMAFLSEPLIVGIAAQIATLPLILLYFGRVSLVALPVNLLVVPVQPYILFAGGAALLLAWLPAVSQVLFWLAYVALSWTIGVIRWFADLPFADVGVYVHPRWVIGGVLIVGVFMLMKDAKPRWLRLIQNQAVISTGFFSGFALILLMGAIGFSRPDGKLHVWWLDVGHSHGVLIQTPGGAQILIDGGRFPSRLLTGIGDRIPFTDQSLEMVIITQPDGFDTAALPAVLERYDAKVILTNGQPNLSDEFAELEEAIAPYDVLSVQTGYIVTFSDGVQLEVLHPQTQPEL
;
A
#
# COMPACT_ATOMS: atom_id res chain seq x y z
N MET A 1 -24.17 12.11 13.32
CA MET A 1 -24.20 11.05 14.36
C MET A 1 -25.04 9.83 13.97
N ARG A 2 -26.34 9.94 13.62
CA ARG A 2 -27.16 8.75 13.28
C ARG A 2 -26.57 7.88 12.15
N LEU A 3 -26.13 8.48 11.06
CA LEU A 3 -25.49 7.76 9.94
C LEU A 3 -24.22 7.02 10.35
N VAL A 4 -23.47 7.55 11.33
CA VAL A 4 -22.25 6.92 11.86
C VAL A 4 -22.60 5.61 12.56
N PHE A 5 -23.58 5.62 13.48
CA PHE A 5 -24.02 4.40 14.17
C PHE A 5 -24.58 3.34 13.22
N LEU A 6 -25.34 3.77 12.20
CA LEU A 6 -25.89 2.87 11.18
C LEU A 6 -24.78 2.22 10.34
N SER A 7 -23.80 3.01 9.91
CA SER A 7 -22.67 2.52 9.12
C SER A 7 -21.72 1.64 9.95
N LEU A 8 -21.53 1.97 11.23
CA LEU A 8 -20.80 1.12 12.18
C LEU A 8 -21.48 -0.24 12.35
N GLY A 9 -22.81 -0.28 12.50
CA GLY A 9 -23.56 -1.54 12.55
C GLY A 9 -23.27 -2.41 11.34
N TRP A 10 -23.40 -1.85 10.14
CA TRP A 10 -23.07 -2.52 8.87
C TRP A 10 -21.63 -3.06 8.81
N MET A 11 -20.63 -2.21 9.10
CA MET A 11 -19.22 -2.59 9.08
C MET A 11 -18.89 -3.66 10.11
N LEU A 12 -19.44 -3.57 11.32
CA LEU A 12 -19.29 -4.61 12.35
C LEU A 12 -19.89 -5.94 11.91
N GLY A 13 -21.00 -5.91 11.16
CA GLY A 13 -21.59 -7.09 10.56
C GLY A 13 -20.64 -7.82 9.60
N ILE A 14 -19.97 -7.06 8.74
CA ILE A 14 -18.97 -7.58 7.81
C ILE A 14 -17.78 -8.19 8.58
N LEU A 15 -17.25 -7.47 9.58
CA LEU A 15 -16.13 -7.95 10.40
C LEU A 15 -16.50 -9.23 11.17
N LEU A 16 -17.71 -9.30 11.75
CA LEU A 16 -18.18 -10.49 12.45
C LEU A 16 -18.34 -11.69 11.52
N ALA A 17 -18.82 -11.48 10.29
CA ALA A 17 -18.95 -12.56 9.32
C ALA A 17 -17.59 -13.06 8.80
N ALA A 18 -16.56 -12.22 8.84
CA ALA A 18 -15.20 -12.62 8.47
C ALA A 18 -14.53 -13.50 9.53
N GLU A 19 -14.73 -13.19 10.82
CA GLU A 19 -14.19 -13.98 11.93
C GLU A 19 -15.02 -15.27 12.18
N VAL A 20 -16.34 -15.21 12.03
CA VAL A 20 -17.24 -16.32 12.32
C VAL A 20 -17.66 -17.02 11.02
N THR A 21 -16.74 -17.76 10.43
CA THR A 21 -16.93 -18.49 9.15
C THR A 21 -17.97 -19.60 9.21
N HIS A 22 -18.36 -20.07 10.40
CA HIS A 22 -19.39 -21.10 10.58
C HIS A 22 -20.82 -20.60 10.28
N LEU A 23 -21.06 -19.29 10.23
CA LEU A 23 -22.38 -18.74 9.94
C LEU A 23 -22.65 -18.76 8.43
N THR A 24 -23.47 -19.72 8.00
CA THR A 24 -23.88 -19.83 6.59
C THR A 24 -24.75 -18.64 6.15
N PRO A 25 -24.84 -18.34 4.84
CA PRO A 25 -25.73 -17.29 4.33
C PRO A 25 -27.20 -17.45 4.76
N VAL A 26 -27.66 -18.70 4.92
CA VAL A 26 -29.02 -19.02 5.39
C VAL A 26 -29.21 -18.56 6.84
N MET A 27 -28.23 -18.77 7.71
CA MET A 27 -28.29 -18.33 9.10
C MET A 27 -28.33 -16.80 9.20
N TRP A 28 -27.52 -16.11 8.39
CA TRP A 28 -27.59 -14.64 8.29
C TRP A 28 -28.95 -14.15 7.78
N LEU A 29 -29.54 -14.83 6.79
CA LEU A 29 -30.89 -14.51 6.29
C LEU A 29 -31.96 -14.65 7.39
N CYS A 30 -31.88 -15.70 8.22
CA CYS A 30 -32.77 -15.89 9.37
C CYS A 30 -32.60 -14.76 10.40
N LEU A 31 -31.37 -14.34 10.69
CA LEU A 31 -31.09 -13.22 11.59
C LEU A 31 -31.64 -11.89 11.05
N VAL A 32 -31.54 -11.65 9.74
CA VAL A 32 -32.17 -10.48 9.07
C VAL A 32 -33.68 -10.52 9.25
N GLY A 33 -34.32 -11.67 9.00
CA GLY A 33 -35.76 -11.86 9.20
C GLY A 33 -36.21 -11.55 10.64
N MET A 34 -35.48 -12.07 11.63
CA MET A 34 -35.73 -11.79 13.05
C MET A 34 -35.61 -10.29 13.37
N MET A 35 -34.56 -9.62 12.86
CA MET A 35 -34.34 -8.19 13.10
C MET A 35 -35.39 -7.30 12.42
N LEU A 36 -35.94 -7.70 11.27
CA LEU A 36 -37.06 -7.00 10.63
C LEU A 36 -38.32 -7.05 11.49
N ILE A 37 -38.62 -8.21 12.11
CA ILE A 37 -39.75 -8.36 13.04
C ILE A 37 -39.55 -7.48 14.28
N LEU A 38 -38.36 -7.48 14.88
CA LEU A 38 -38.03 -6.65 16.04
C LEU A 38 -38.09 -5.15 15.72
N CYS A 39 -37.66 -4.74 14.52
CA CYS A 39 -37.83 -3.37 14.01
C CYS A 39 -39.31 -3.00 13.91
N ARG A 40 -40.15 -3.90 13.39
CA ARG A 40 -41.59 -3.66 13.24
C ARG A 40 -42.31 -3.54 14.58
N LEU A 41 -42.01 -4.44 15.53
CA LEU A 41 -42.61 -4.46 16.87
C LEU A 41 -42.25 -3.21 17.69
N ASN A 42 -41.01 -2.75 17.59
CA ASN A 42 -40.49 -1.61 18.37
C ASN A 42 -40.51 -0.28 17.61
N TRP A 43 -41.19 -0.19 16.47
CA TRP A 43 -41.14 0.99 15.60
C TRP A 43 -41.59 2.29 16.31
N TYR A 44 -42.58 2.17 17.20
CA TYR A 44 -43.15 3.28 17.95
C TYR A 44 -42.33 3.65 19.20
N ASN A 45 -41.31 2.86 19.56
CA ASN A 45 -40.45 3.11 20.71
C ASN A 45 -39.14 3.81 20.26
N PRO A 46 -39.00 5.14 20.48
CA PRO A 46 -37.87 5.92 19.93
C PRO A 46 -36.46 5.43 20.33
N PRO A 47 -36.17 4.95 21.57
CA PRO A 47 -34.82 4.48 21.89
C PRO A 47 -34.49 3.14 21.22
N PHE A 48 -35.45 2.22 21.15
CA PHE A 48 -35.23 0.88 20.58
C PHE A 48 -35.21 0.89 19.05
N ARG A 49 -35.89 1.85 18.41
CA ARG A 49 -35.92 1.95 16.94
C ARG A 49 -34.53 2.03 16.32
N TYR A 50 -33.66 2.89 16.85
CA TYR A 50 -32.33 3.09 16.26
C TYR A 50 -31.38 1.92 16.54
N VAL A 51 -31.49 1.30 17.72
CA VAL A 51 -30.71 0.10 18.07
C VAL A 51 -31.09 -1.05 17.15
N ASN A 52 -32.39 -1.28 16.94
CA ASN A 52 -32.86 -2.35 16.06
C ASN A 52 -32.48 -2.12 14.60
N ILE A 53 -32.51 -0.87 14.11
CA ILE A 53 -32.03 -0.57 12.74
C ILE A 53 -30.52 -0.79 12.64
N ALA A 54 -29.73 -0.42 13.67
CA ALA A 54 -28.29 -0.69 13.67
C ALA A 54 -27.98 -2.20 13.69
N LEU A 55 -28.71 -2.99 14.47
CA LEU A 55 -28.62 -4.45 14.50
C LEU A 55 -29.09 -5.09 13.18
N LEU A 56 -30.12 -4.54 12.54
CA LEU A 56 -30.54 -4.97 11.21
C LEU A 56 -29.45 -4.71 10.16
N LEU A 57 -28.79 -3.55 10.23
CA LEU A 57 -27.65 -3.27 9.34
C LEU A 57 -26.46 -4.18 9.61
N LEU A 58 -26.22 -4.56 10.88
CA LEU A 58 -25.23 -5.55 11.24
C LEU A 58 -25.54 -6.91 10.59
N THR A 59 -26.77 -7.40 10.68
CA THR A 59 -27.13 -8.69 10.05
C THR A 59 -27.10 -8.63 8.53
N LEU A 60 -27.48 -7.50 7.93
CA LEU A 60 -27.36 -7.28 6.49
C LEU A 60 -25.90 -7.19 6.01
N GLY A 61 -25.02 -6.58 6.80
CA GLY A 61 -23.59 -6.52 6.52
C GLY A 61 -22.95 -7.90 6.56
N GLY A 62 -23.29 -8.70 7.58
CA GLY A 62 -22.82 -10.09 7.69
C GLY A 62 -23.33 -10.97 6.54
N LEU A 63 -24.61 -10.83 6.17
CA LEU A 63 -25.18 -11.50 5.00
C LEU A 63 -24.42 -11.12 3.72
N ARG A 64 -24.17 -9.83 3.49
CA ARG A 64 -23.47 -9.34 2.29
C ARG A 64 -22.06 -9.91 2.16
N TYR A 65 -21.33 -10.05 3.26
CA TYR A 65 -20.01 -10.66 3.28
C TYR A 65 -20.08 -12.18 3.03
N SER A 66 -21.04 -12.88 3.65
CA SER A 66 -21.21 -14.33 3.47
C SER A 66 -21.56 -14.76 2.03
N LEU A 67 -22.04 -13.82 1.20
CA LEU A 67 -22.34 -14.04 -0.21
C LEU A 67 -21.12 -13.90 -1.13
N ILE A 68 -19.94 -13.52 -0.61
CA ILE A 68 -18.71 -13.48 -1.40
C ILE A 68 -18.30 -14.90 -1.78
N PRO A 69 -18.00 -15.18 -3.06
CA PRO A 69 -17.48 -16.47 -3.48
C PRO A 69 -16.19 -16.80 -2.72
N GLN A 70 -16.13 -17.97 -2.10
CA GLN A 70 -14.93 -18.47 -1.41
C GLN A 70 -14.02 -19.31 -2.33
N THR A 71 -14.56 -19.74 -3.48
CA THR A 71 -13.87 -20.59 -4.46
C THR A 71 -14.43 -20.30 -5.87
N SER A 72 -13.69 -20.66 -6.92
CA SER A 72 -14.17 -20.68 -8.30
C SER A 72 -14.30 -22.12 -8.83
N ASP A 73 -15.04 -22.30 -9.93
CA ASP A 73 -15.10 -23.62 -10.60
C ASP A 73 -13.72 -24.03 -11.14
N LEU A 74 -12.93 -23.03 -11.54
CA LEU A 74 -11.55 -23.22 -11.99
C LEU A 74 -10.63 -23.76 -10.89
N ALA A 75 -10.83 -23.33 -9.63
CA ALA A 75 -9.99 -23.75 -8.51
C ALA A 75 -10.00 -25.28 -8.27
N ARG A 76 -11.02 -26.00 -8.78
CA ARG A 76 -11.09 -27.47 -8.72
C ARG A 76 -10.00 -28.17 -9.53
N PHE A 77 -9.36 -27.46 -10.45
CA PHE A 77 -8.28 -27.98 -11.30
C PHE A 77 -6.89 -27.59 -10.80
N ASN A 78 -6.79 -26.84 -9.69
CA ASN A 78 -5.51 -26.49 -9.09
C ASN A 78 -4.75 -27.76 -8.65
N ASN A 79 -3.43 -27.74 -8.83
CA ASN A 79 -2.51 -28.81 -8.45
C ASN A 79 -2.80 -30.17 -9.13
N THR A 80 -3.49 -30.17 -10.28
CA THR A 80 -3.81 -31.41 -11.03
C THR A 80 -2.82 -31.74 -12.16
N GLY A 81 -1.74 -30.94 -12.28
CA GLY A 81 -0.72 -31.01 -13.33
C GLY A 81 -0.95 -30.00 -14.47
N GLY A 82 -0.09 -30.05 -15.49
CA GLY A 82 -0.15 -29.14 -16.64
C GLY A 82 -1.50 -29.19 -17.37
N LEU A 83 -2.09 -28.01 -17.57
CA LEU A 83 -3.39 -27.85 -18.20
C LEU A 83 -3.42 -26.61 -19.09
N THR A 84 -4.33 -26.62 -20.06
CA THR A 84 -4.52 -25.50 -20.97
C THR A 84 -5.83 -24.78 -20.61
N ILE A 85 -5.75 -23.48 -20.35
CA ILE A 85 -6.90 -22.61 -20.11
C ILE A 85 -7.11 -21.68 -21.30
N GLU A 86 -8.38 -21.42 -21.63
CA GLU A 86 -8.78 -20.43 -22.63
C GLU A 86 -9.66 -19.36 -21.98
N GLY A 87 -9.30 -18.10 -22.20
CA GLY A 87 -10.02 -16.97 -21.62
C GLY A 87 -9.70 -15.65 -22.30
N VAL A 88 -10.34 -14.59 -21.79
CA VAL A 88 -10.11 -13.21 -22.24
C VAL A 88 -9.39 -12.43 -21.16
N ILE A 89 -8.38 -11.65 -21.55
CA ILE A 89 -7.62 -10.79 -20.64
C ILE A 89 -8.55 -9.71 -20.07
N ASP A 90 -8.74 -9.73 -18.75
CA ASP A 90 -9.77 -8.95 -18.05
C ASP A 90 -9.26 -7.61 -17.51
N THR A 91 -7.95 -7.48 -17.34
CA THR A 91 -7.30 -6.26 -16.84
C THR A 91 -6.13 -5.86 -17.73
N GLU A 92 -5.68 -4.62 -17.64
CA GLU A 92 -4.45 -4.21 -18.33
C GLU A 92 -3.28 -5.09 -17.87
N PRO A 93 -2.44 -5.61 -18.79
CA PRO A 93 -1.27 -6.41 -18.46
C PRO A 93 -0.35 -5.72 -17.44
N ASP A 94 -0.03 -6.44 -16.37
CA ASP A 94 0.87 -6.01 -15.30
C ASP A 94 2.30 -6.38 -15.72
N ILE A 95 2.95 -5.49 -16.50
CA ILE A 95 4.35 -5.66 -16.91
C ILE A 95 5.27 -5.32 -15.73
N ARG A 96 6.13 -6.27 -15.36
CA ARG A 96 7.20 -6.14 -14.35
C ARG A 96 8.57 -6.25 -15.01
N ASP A 97 9.63 -6.14 -14.21
CA ASP A 97 11.01 -6.17 -14.70
C ASP A 97 11.42 -7.53 -15.27
N ASP A 98 10.84 -8.63 -14.78
CA ASP A 98 11.18 -10.01 -15.18
C ASP A 98 10.02 -10.78 -15.84
N ARG A 99 8.78 -10.37 -15.57
CA ARG A 99 7.57 -11.11 -15.97
C ARG A 99 6.41 -10.16 -16.26
N THR A 100 5.38 -10.68 -16.91
CA THR A 100 4.10 -9.98 -17.09
C THR A 100 3.00 -10.79 -16.42
N LEU A 101 2.26 -10.17 -15.51
CA LEU A 101 1.10 -10.80 -14.89
C LEU A 101 -0.17 -10.44 -15.66
N LEU A 102 -0.95 -11.46 -16.00
CA LEU A 102 -2.17 -11.34 -16.79
C LEU A 102 -3.34 -11.89 -15.99
N THR A 103 -4.35 -11.06 -15.72
CA THR A 103 -5.61 -11.55 -15.15
C THR A 103 -6.48 -12.07 -16.27
N LEU A 104 -6.61 -13.40 -16.35
CA LEU A 104 -7.38 -14.08 -17.38
C LEU A 104 -8.74 -14.49 -16.84
N ARG A 105 -9.83 -14.02 -17.47
CA ARG A 105 -11.17 -14.57 -17.21
C ARG A 105 -11.33 -15.85 -18.02
N VAL A 106 -11.22 -16.98 -17.33
CA VAL A 106 -11.23 -18.31 -17.95
C VAL A 106 -12.65 -18.72 -18.29
N SER A 107 -12.84 -19.18 -19.52
CA SER A 107 -14.11 -19.69 -20.05
C SER A 107 -14.07 -21.21 -20.22
N HIS A 108 -12.91 -21.75 -20.59
CA HIS A 108 -12.74 -23.18 -20.84
C HIS A 108 -11.42 -23.69 -20.27
N VAL A 109 -11.45 -24.92 -19.78
CA VAL A 109 -10.26 -25.72 -19.43
C VAL A 109 -10.19 -26.89 -20.40
N ILE A 110 -9.04 -27.10 -21.02
CA ILE A 110 -8.78 -28.18 -21.94
C ILE A 110 -7.84 -29.17 -21.25
N ARG A 111 -8.34 -30.40 -21.02
CA ARG A 111 -7.58 -31.50 -20.40
C ARG A 111 -7.82 -32.79 -21.15
N GLY A 112 -6.75 -33.44 -21.61
CA GLY A 112 -6.85 -34.74 -22.31
C GLY A 112 -7.73 -34.71 -23.56
N GLY A 113 -7.79 -33.57 -24.26
CA GLY A 113 -8.64 -33.36 -25.44
C GLY A 113 -10.11 -33.07 -25.15
N GLN A 114 -10.53 -33.01 -23.88
CA GLN A 114 -11.88 -32.58 -23.49
C GLN A 114 -11.88 -31.11 -23.07
N THR A 115 -12.85 -30.36 -23.57
CA THR A 115 -13.08 -28.95 -23.23
C THR A 115 -14.19 -28.86 -22.18
N ILE A 116 -13.86 -28.36 -21.00
CA ILE A 116 -14.78 -28.19 -19.88
C ILE A 116 -15.05 -26.70 -19.69
N ALA A 117 -16.31 -26.29 -19.76
CA ALA A 117 -16.70 -24.91 -19.48
C ALA A 117 -16.53 -24.63 -17.97
N VAL A 118 -15.84 -23.56 -17.63
CA VAL A 118 -15.60 -23.15 -16.24
C VAL A 118 -15.81 -21.65 -16.10
N ASN A 119 -16.07 -21.20 -14.87
CA ASN A 119 -16.09 -19.80 -14.53
C ASN A 119 -15.07 -19.52 -13.42
N GLY A 120 -14.21 -18.54 -13.65
CA GLY A 120 -13.20 -18.10 -12.70
C GLY A 120 -12.16 -17.18 -13.34
N GLN A 121 -11.40 -16.49 -12.50
CA GLN A 121 -10.21 -15.76 -12.92
C GLN A 121 -8.95 -16.54 -12.52
N ALA A 122 -7.95 -16.51 -13.40
CA ALA A 122 -6.60 -16.99 -13.13
C ALA A 122 -5.60 -15.86 -13.30
N LEU A 123 -4.61 -15.80 -12.41
CA LEU A 123 -3.44 -14.96 -12.59
C LEU A 123 -2.38 -15.75 -13.37
N VAL A 124 -2.14 -15.38 -14.62
CA VAL A 124 -1.21 -16.05 -15.52
C VAL A 124 0.12 -15.29 -15.51
N THR A 125 1.21 -15.99 -15.16
CA THR A 125 2.56 -15.43 -15.22
C THR A 125 3.17 -15.69 -16.59
N ALA A 126 3.34 -14.64 -17.37
CA ALA A 126 3.90 -14.64 -18.71
C ALA A 126 5.34 -14.10 -18.73
N PRO A 127 6.14 -14.43 -19.76
CA PRO A 127 7.39 -13.70 -20.03
C PRO A 127 7.16 -12.20 -20.22
N ARG A 128 8.17 -11.38 -19.92
CA ARG A 128 8.08 -9.91 -20.00
C ARG A 128 7.64 -9.37 -21.37
N LEU A 129 8.21 -9.90 -22.45
CA LEU A 129 8.06 -9.40 -23.83
C LEU A 129 6.89 -10.06 -24.59
N VAL A 130 5.79 -10.36 -23.91
CA VAL A 130 4.59 -10.91 -24.58
C VAL A 130 3.71 -9.77 -25.09
N ASP A 131 3.46 -9.74 -26.40
CA ASP A 131 2.60 -8.75 -27.06
C ASP A 131 1.12 -9.10 -26.88
N VAL A 132 0.61 -8.88 -25.66
CA VAL A 132 -0.80 -9.09 -25.30
C VAL A 132 -1.42 -7.79 -24.82
N ALA A 133 -2.68 -7.56 -25.16
CA ALA A 133 -3.45 -6.40 -24.76
C ALA A 133 -4.72 -6.80 -24.02
N TYR A 134 -5.30 -5.83 -23.30
CA TYR A 134 -6.61 -5.99 -22.69
C TYR A 134 -7.66 -6.36 -23.74
N GLY A 135 -8.48 -7.38 -23.43
CA GLY A 135 -9.51 -7.86 -24.33
C GLY A 135 -9.04 -8.91 -25.34
N ASP A 136 -7.76 -9.28 -25.36
CA ASP A 136 -7.30 -10.40 -26.18
C ASP A 136 -7.76 -11.73 -25.55
N ARG A 137 -8.22 -12.63 -26.41
CA ARG A 137 -8.52 -14.01 -26.09
C ARG A 137 -7.25 -14.83 -26.27
N ILE A 138 -6.79 -15.42 -25.18
CA ILE A 138 -5.55 -16.20 -25.15
C ILE A 138 -5.82 -17.64 -24.68
N GLN A 139 -4.98 -18.54 -25.18
CA GLN A 139 -4.81 -19.88 -24.68
C GLN A 139 -3.48 -19.94 -23.92
N ALA A 140 -3.55 -20.23 -22.62
CA ALA A 140 -2.37 -20.36 -21.76
C ALA A 140 -2.23 -21.82 -21.32
N THR A 141 -1.04 -22.38 -21.52
CA THR A 141 -0.70 -23.74 -21.07
C THR A 141 0.39 -23.66 -20.02
N GLY A 142 0.16 -24.26 -18.87
CA GLY A 142 1.11 -24.26 -17.75
C GLY A 142 0.56 -25.00 -16.54
N ASP A 143 1.22 -24.85 -15.40
CA ASP A 143 0.79 -25.46 -14.16
C ASP A 143 -0.15 -24.52 -13.41
N LEU A 144 -1.40 -24.96 -13.23
CA LEU A 144 -2.38 -24.23 -12.43
C LEU A 144 -2.24 -24.65 -10.97
N ILE A 145 -1.85 -23.71 -10.12
CA ILE A 145 -1.58 -23.94 -8.70
C ILE A 145 -2.52 -23.12 -7.83
N THR A 146 -2.76 -23.63 -6.62
CA THR A 146 -3.41 -22.82 -5.57
C THR A 146 -2.38 -21.80 -5.07
N PRO A 147 -2.74 -20.51 -4.94
CA PRO A 147 -1.83 -19.52 -4.39
C PRO A 147 -1.32 -19.93 -3.00
N GLY A 148 -0.04 -19.69 -2.73
CA GLY A 148 0.57 -20.03 -1.45
C GLY A 148 0.17 -19.10 -0.29
N GLU A 149 0.36 -19.59 0.93
CA GLU A 149 0.36 -18.78 2.15
C GLU A 149 1.82 -18.66 2.62
N TYR A 150 2.32 -17.44 2.80
CA TYR A 150 3.68 -17.17 3.29
C TYR A 150 3.58 -16.68 4.74
N ASP A 151 4.45 -17.14 5.64
CA ASP A 151 4.50 -16.87 7.09
C ASP A 151 3.52 -15.81 7.65
N THR A 152 3.71 -14.54 7.28
CA THR A 152 2.92 -13.38 7.78
C THR A 152 1.94 -12.81 6.76
N PHE A 153 1.98 -13.27 5.50
CA PHE A 153 1.17 -12.78 4.39
C PHE A 153 0.55 -13.92 3.58
N SER A 154 -0.77 -14.07 3.68
CA SER A 154 -1.52 -14.97 2.81
C SER A 154 -1.72 -14.34 1.42
N TYR A 155 -0.94 -14.79 0.45
CA TYR A 155 -1.11 -14.39 -0.94
C TYR A 155 -2.43 -14.94 -1.51
N ALA A 156 -2.87 -16.11 -1.03
CA ALA A 156 -4.19 -16.65 -1.29
C ALA A 156 -5.31 -15.69 -0.89
N ASP A 157 -5.29 -15.14 0.33
CA ASP A 157 -6.31 -14.19 0.78
C ASP A 157 -6.28 -12.89 -0.04
N TYR A 158 -5.08 -12.41 -0.39
CA TYR A 158 -4.92 -11.23 -1.23
C TYR A 158 -5.55 -11.40 -2.61
N LEU A 159 -5.33 -12.54 -3.27
CA LEU A 159 -5.90 -12.84 -4.58
C LEU A 159 -7.40 -13.18 -4.51
N ALA A 160 -7.83 -13.90 -3.47
CA ALA A 160 -9.23 -14.22 -3.24
C ALA A 160 -10.08 -12.95 -3.11
N ARG A 161 -9.54 -11.89 -2.48
CA ARG A 161 -10.20 -10.57 -2.40
C ARG A 161 -10.42 -9.92 -3.77
N GLN A 162 -9.65 -10.32 -4.78
CA GLN A 162 -9.77 -9.90 -6.18
C GLN A 162 -10.59 -10.90 -7.04
N ASN A 163 -11.17 -11.94 -6.43
CA ASN A 163 -11.83 -13.08 -7.08
C ASN A 163 -10.91 -13.98 -7.91
N VAL A 164 -9.61 -13.96 -7.62
CA VAL A 164 -8.62 -14.83 -8.24
C VAL A 164 -8.26 -15.95 -7.26
N PHE A 165 -8.53 -17.19 -7.64
CA PHE A 165 -8.33 -18.38 -6.77
C PHE A 165 -7.30 -19.35 -7.34
N SER A 166 -6.70 -19.02 -8.49
CA SER A 166 -5.77 -19.88 -9.22
C SER A 166 -4.66 -19.02 -9.82
N VAL A 167 -3.42 -19.48 -9.68
CA VAL A 167 -2.24 -18.89 -10.32
C VAL A 167 -1.71 -19.89 -11.33
N MET A 168 -1.30 -19.42 -12.50
CA MET A 168 -0.66 -20.25 -13.51
C MET A 168 0.78 -19.81 -13.71
N GLU A 169 1.72 -20.74 -13.53
CA GLU A 169 3.15 -20.51 -13.70
C GLU A 169 3.71 -21.30 -14.89
N HIS A 170 4.93 -20.94 -15.33
CA HIS A 170 5.63 -21.57 -16.45
C HIS A 170 4.80 -21.62 -17.74
N THR A 171 4.21 -20.48 -18.11
CA THR A 171 3.15 -20.47 -19.12
C THR A 171 3.66 -20.24 -20.54
N SER A 172 3.11 -21.00 -21.48
CA SER A 172 3.17 -20.71 -22.91
C SER A 172 1.83 -20.11 -23.35
N ILE A 173 1.88 -18.97 -24.03
CA ILE A 173 0.70 -18.19 -24.41
C ILE A 173 0.56 -18.15 -25.92
N GLN A 174 -0.66 -18.43 -26.40
CA GLN A 174 -1.05 -18.26 -27.79
C GLN A 174 -2.28 -17.36 -27.88
N ILE A 175 -2.23 -16.35 -28.75
CA ILE A 175 -3.35 -15.44 -28.99
C ILE A 175 -4.28 -16.09 -30.01
N ILE A 176 -5.56 -16.20 -29.67
CA ILE A 176 -6.60 -16.76 -30.54
C ILE A 176 -7.32 -15.62 -31.28
N HIS A 177 -7.80 -14.63 -30.53
CA HIS A 177 -8.55 -13.49 -31.05
C HIS A 177 -8.19 -12.22 -30.28
N THR A 178 -8.33 -11.07 -30.93
CA THR A 178 -8.02 -9.76 -30.34
C THR A 178 -9.28 -8.92 -30.20
N GLY A 179 -9.39 -8.12 -29.13
CA GLY A 179 -10.42 -7.09 -29.01
C GLY A 179 -11.83 -7.56 -28.60
N GLU A 180 -11.94 -8.64 -27.83
CA GLU A 180 -13.21 -9.11 -27.24
C GLU A 180 -13.56 -8.45 -25.89
N GLY A 181 -12.73 -7.52 -25.42
CA GLY A 181 -12.96 -6.79 -24.17
C GLY A 181 -14.09 -5.74 -24.26
N ASN A 182 -14.45 -5.16 -23.11
CA ASN A 182 -15.38 -4.03 -23.08
C ASN A 182 -14.80 -2.82 -23.86
N PRO A 183 -15.48 -2.31 -24.90
CA PRO A 183 -14.96 -1.25 -25.75
C PRO A 183 -14.76 0.08 -25.00
N LEU A 184 -15.56 0.37 -23.98
CA LEU A 184 -15.38 1.57 -23.15
C LEU A 184 -14.08 1.48 -22.33
N LEU A 185 -13.81 0.32 -21.73
CA LEU A 185 -12.59 0.12 -20.95
C LEU A 185 -11.35 0.11 -21.86
N ALA A 186 -11.45 -0.48 -23.05
CA ALA A 186 -10.40 -0.41 -24.06
C ALA A 186 -10.10 1.04 -24.49
N ALA A 187 -11.14 1.86 -24.70
CA ALA A 187 -10.97 3.28 -25.01
C ALA A 187 -10.29 4.06 -23.88
N ILE A 188 -10.64 3.77 -22.62
CA ILE A 188 -9.99 4.37 -21.44
C ILE A 188 -8.52 3.97 -21.38
N ILE A 189 -8.21 2.68 -21.55
CA ILE A 189 -6.82 2.17 -21.55
C ILE A 189 -6.00 2.84 -22.66
N ASN A 190 -6.53 2.90 -23.89
CA ASN A 190 -5.88 3.57 -25.01
C ASN A 190 -5.64 5.06 -24.73
N LEU A 191 -6.60 5.74 -24.10
CA LEU A 191 -6.43 7.14 -23.70
C LEU A 191 -5.33 7.32 -22.65
N ARG A 192 -5.23 6.42 -21.65
CA ARG A 192 -4.14 6.42 -20.67
C ARG A 192 -2.79 6.20 -21.34
N GLN A 193 -2.69 5.23 -22.25
CA GLN A 193 -1.45 4.94 -22.98
C GLN A 193 -1.04 6.10 -23.88
N HIS A 194 -2.01 6.78 -24.52
CA HIS A 194 -1.75 7.98 -25.30
C HIS A 194 -1.24 9.14 -24.42
N ALA A 195 -1.88 9.38 -23.28
CA ALA A 195 -1.44 10.39 -22.32
C ALA A 195 -0.03 10.09 -21.77
N LYS A 196 0.27 8.83 -21.44
CA LYS A 196 1.61 8.37 -21.03
C LYS A 196 2.65 8.68 -22.11
N ARG A 197 2.43 8.25 -23.35
CA ARG A 197 3.36 8.51 -24.48
C ARG A 197 3.56 10.00 -24.74
N TRP A 198 2.50 10.80 -24.57
CA TRP A 198 2.61 12.25 -24.70
C TRP A 198 3.48 12.87 -23.60
N ILE A 199 3.34 12.40 -22.36
CA ILE A 199 4.19 12.84 -21.24
C ILE A 199 5.65 12.44 -21.48
N GLU A 200 5.90 11.18 -21.82
CA GLU A 200 7.25 10.62 -22.06
C GLU A 200 8.00 11.27 -23.22
N THR A 201 7.28 11.84 -24.20
CA THR A 201 7.91 12.55 -25.34
C THR A 201 8.25 14.01 -25.03
N HIS A 202 7.64 14.62 -24.00
CA HIS A 202 7.79 16.04 -23.68
C HIS A 202 8.51 16.31 -22.34
N LEU A 203 8.69 15.28 -21.51
CA LEU A 203 9.41 15.32 -20.24
C LEU A 203 10.46 14.20 -20.17
N PRO A 204 11.64 14.45 -19.59
CA PRO A 204 12.63 13.41 -19.33
C PRO A 204 12.22 12.53 -18.14
N GLU A 205 12.78 11.32 -18.08
CA GLU A 205 12.77 10.53 -16.85
C GLU A 205 13.75 11.12 -15.81
N PRO A 206 13.44 11.07 -14.50
CA PRO A 206 12.29 10.41 -13.84
C PRO A 206 11.00 11.26 -13.71
N GLN A 207 10.99 12.49 -14.23
CA GLN A 207 9.85 13.41 -14.10
C GLN A 207 8.61 12.92 -14.88
N ALA A 208 8.82 12.30 -16.04
CA ALA A 208 7.76 11.69 -16.85
C ALA A 208 7.05 10.56 -16.09
N GLY A 209 7.80 9.61 -15.52
CA GLY A 209 7.26 8.54 -14.68
C GLY A 209 6.46 9.07 -13.49
N LEU A 210 7.01 10.06 -12.76
CA LEU A 210 6.33 10.66 -11.61
C LEU A 210 5.03 11.38 -12.00
N LEU A 211 5.03 12.18 -13.08
CA LEU A 211 3.82 12.88 -13.53
C LEU A 211 2.74 11.90 -14.01
N THR A 212 3.16 10.82 -14.67
CA THR A 212 2.27 9.76 -15.13
C THR A 212 1.59 9.05 -13.96
N GLY A 213 2.33 8.75 -12.88
CA GLY A 213 1.77 8.23 -11.63
C GLY A 213 0.75 9.18 -11.01
N ILE A 214 1.12 10.46 -10.86
CA ILE A 214 0.29 11.48 -10.21
C ILE A 214 -1.02 11.76 -10.98
N LEU A 215 -0.99 11.84 -12.31
CA LEU A 215 -2.14 12.26 -13.13
C LEU A 215 -3.06 11.12 -13.56
N ILE A 216 -2.49 9.97 -13.95
CA ILE A 216 -3.25 8.86 -14.56
C ILE A 216 -3.09 7.53 -13.81
N GLY A 217 -2.35 7.51 -12.69
CA GLY A 217 -2.30 6.38 -11.77
C GLY A 217 -1.41 5.22 -12.26
N LEU A 218 -0.51 5.50 -13.21
CA LEU A 218 0.45 4.52 -13.71
C LEU A 218 1.79 4.70 -12.99
N GLU A 219 1.94 4.01 -11.85
CA GLU A 219 3.11 4.14 -10.96
C GLU A 219 4.36 3.41 -11.50
N ARG A 220 4.21 2.51 -12.47
CA ARG A 220 5.27 1.60 -12.96
C ARG A 220 6.37 2.25 -13.79
N GLY A 221 6.17 3.50 -14.21
CA GLY A 221 7.22 4.27 -14.89
C GLY A 221 8.27 4.82 -13.92
N ILE A 222 8.06 4.69 -12.61
CA ILE A 222 8.95 5.23 -11.59
C ILE A 222 10.03 4.19 -11.29
N SER A 223 11.30 4.61 -11.36
CA SER A 223 12.43 3.70 -11.11
C SER A 223 12.38 3.14 -9.67
N PRO A 224 12.86 1.90 -9.45
CA PRO A 224 12.87 1.29 -8.12
C PRO A 224 13.60 2.13 -7.07
N GLU A 225 14.68 2.82 -7.46
CA GLU A 225 15.47 3.69 -6.60
C GLU A 225 14.62 4.89 -6.14
N LEU A 226 13.97 5.58 -7.09
CA LEU A 226 13.11 6.71 -6.75
C LEU A 226 11.92 6.27 -5.90
N ASN A 227 11.29 5.12 -6.21
CA ASN A 227 10.22 4.58 -5.37
C ASN A 227 10.72 4.29 -3.95
N GLY A 228 11.95 3.76 -3.82
CA GLY A 228 12.64 3.59 -2.54
C GLY A 228 12.82 4.92 -1.78
N ASP A 229 13.24 5.99 -2.45
CA ASP A 229 13.38 7.32 -1.84
C ASP A 229 12.06 7.85 -1.29
N PHE A 230 10.98 7.76 -2.08
CA PHE A 230 9.64 8.16 -1.65
C PHE A 230 9.14 7.34 -0.45
N GLN A 231 9.47 6.05 -0.40
CA GLN A 231 9.16 5.19 0.75
C GLN A 231 9.95 5.60 2.00
N ARG A 232 11.26 5.83 1.87
CA ARG A 232 12.14 6.27 2.97
C ARG A 232 11.65 7.56 3.62
N VAL A 233 11.31 8.56 2.80
CA VAL A 233 10.83 9.84 3.35
C VAL A 233 9.36 9.83 3.73
N GLY A 234 8.62 8.73 3.56
CA GLY A 234 7.20 8.65 3.90
C GLY A 234 6.26 9.40 2.95
N ALA A 235 6.73 9.67 1.73
CA ALA A 235 6.01 10.40 0.69
C ALA A 235 5.35 9.49 -0.37
N SER A 236 5.34 8.16 -0.21
CA SER A 236 4.74 7.23 -1.20
C SER A 236 3.29 7.55 -1.55
N HIS A 237 2.54 8.16 -0.63
CA HIS A 237 1.17 8.59 -0.86
C HIS A 237 1.03 9.71 -1.91
N ILE A 238 2.14 10.34 -2.33
CA ILE A 238 2.20 11.38 -3.36
C ILE A 238 2.27 10.77 -4.76
N ILE A 239 2.98 9.64 -4.91
CA ILE A 239 3.11 8.90 -6.17
C ILE A 239 1.76 8.32 -6.59
N ALA A 240 1.10 7.65 -5.65
CA ALA A 240 -0.23 7.13 -5.86
C ALA A 240 -1.22 8.29 -5.97
N ILE A 241 -2.28 8.15 -6.78
CA ILE A 241 -3.33 9.17 -6.85
C ILE A 241 -3.95 9.33 -5.47
N SER A 242 -3.50 10.38 -4.80
CA SER A 242 -3.85 10.65 -3.42
C SER A 242 -5.26 11.21 -3.33
N GLY A 243 -5.89 11.05 -2.17
CA GLY A 243 -7.18 11.68 -1.93
C GLY A 243 -7.14 13.21 -2.05
N PHE A 244 -6.00 13.82 -1.76
CA PHE A 244 -5.76 15.25 -1.92
C PHE A 244 -5.74 15.65 -3.40
N ASN A 245 -5.05 14.88 -4.26
CA ASN A 245 -5.02 15.13 -5.71
C ASN A 245 -6.44 15.10 -6.29
N MET A 246 -7.24 14.12 -5.87
CA MET A 246 -8.62 14.00 -6.32
C MET A 246 -9.51 15.17 -5.85
N VAL A 247 -9.32 15.66 -4.62
CA VAL A 247 -10.04 16.85 -4.10
C VAL A 247 -9.68 18.09 -4.91
N ILE A 248 -8.41 18.30 -5.24
CA ILE A 248 -7.96 19.42 -6.09
C ILE A 248 -8.60 19.31 -7.47
N ILE A 249 -8.55 18.14 -8.09
CA ILE A 249 -9.11 17.91 -9.42
C ILE A 249 -10.62 18.17 -9.42
N ALA A 250 -11.34 17.63 -8.43
CA ALA A 250 -12.77 17.88 -8.27
C ALA A 250 -13.09 19.37 -8.07
N ALA A 251 -12.28 20.10 -7.31
CA ALA A 251 -12.41 21.54 -7.10
C ALA A 251 -12.15 22.34 -8.39
N LEU A 252 -11.12 22.00 -9.15
CA LEU A 252 -10.80 22.62 -10.44
C LEU A 252 -11.92 22.40 -11.45
N ILE A 253 -12.37 21.16 -11.64
CA ILE A 253 -13.47 20.80 -12.54
C ILE A 253 -14.73 21.59 -12.16
N THR A 254 -15.09 21.57 -10.88
CA THR A 254 -16.28 22.26 -10.38
C THR A 254 -16.16 23.78 -10.53
N GLY A 255 -14.98 24.35 -10.27
CA GLY A 255 -14.68 25.76 -10.45
C GLY A 255 -14.83 26.22 -11.90
N VAL A 256 -14.32 25.44 -12.85
CA VAL A 256 -14.46 25.72 -14.30
C VAL A 256 -15.93 25.70 -14.71
N PHE A 257 -16.68 24.66 -14.37
CA PHE A 257 -18.11 24.60 -14.74
C PHE A 257 -18.94 25.69 -14.07
N ARG A 258 -18.59 26.10 -12.85
CA ARG A 258 -19.22 27.27 -12.20
C ARG A 258 -18.93 28.57 -12.91
N PHE A 259 -17.69 28.76 -13.37
CA PHE A 259 -17.31 29.96 -14.11
C PHE A 259 -18.06 30.05 -15.45
N ILE A 260 -18.22 28.92 -16.15
CA ILE A 260 -18.93 28.85 -17.43
C ILE A 260 -20.47 28.93 -17.25
N LEU A 261 -21.02 28.30 -16.20
CA LEU A 261 -22.46 28.17 -15.95
C LEU A 261 -22.90 28.79 -14.59
N PRO A 262 -22.61 30.07 -14.31
CA PRO A 262 -22.78 30.65 -12.97
C PRO A 262 -24.24 30.70 -12.50
N LYS A 263 -25.19 30.79 -13.44
CA LYS A 263 -26.64 30.84 -13.16
C LYS A 263 -27.34 29.48 -13.14
N ARG A 264 -26.66 28.39 -13.57
CA ARG A 264 -27.26 27.04 -13.69
C ARG A 264 -26.52 26.03 -12.82
N ARG A 265 -26.54 26.25 -11.51
CA ARG A 265 -25.78 25.48 -10.51
C ARG A 265 -25.98 23.96 -10.64
N TRP A 266 -27.21 23.48 -10.80
CA TRP A 266 -27.49 22.04 -10.96
C TRP A 266 -26.88 21.43 -12.23
N LEU A 267 -26.84 22.17 -13.34
CA LEU A 267 -26.16 21.70 -14.54
C LEU A 267 -24.65 21.68 -14.34
N ALA A 268 -24.08 22.73 -13.73
CA ALA A 268 -22.66 22.76 -13.40
C ALA A 268 -22.25 21.58 -12.50
N LEU A 269 -23.08 21.26 -11.48
CA LEU A 269 -22.87 20.11 -10.59
C LEU A 269 -23.01 18.77 -11.33
N GLY A 270 -24.02 18.64 -12.21
CA GLY A 270 -24.21 17.45 -13.04
C GLY A 270 -23.01 17.18 -13.95
N PHE A 271 -22.55 18.19 -14.69
CA PHE A 271 -21.37 18.05 -15.53
C PHE A 271 -20.09 17.77 -14.73
N SER A 272 -19.90 18.46 -13.60
CA SER A 272 -18.76 18.21 -12.72
C SER A 272 -18.74 16.76 -12.22
N THR A 273 -19.91 16.24 -11.83
CA THR A 273 -20.06 14.84 -11.39
C THR A 273 -19.67 13.87 -12.50
N ILE A 274 -20.14 14.09 -13.72
CA ILE A 274 -19.82 13.25 -14.88
C ILE A 274 -18.31 13.25 -15.15
N VAL A 275 -17.68 14.43 -15.19
CA VAL A 275 -16.24 14.54 -15.44
C VAL A 275 -15.41 13.91 -14.31
N ILE A 276 -15.81 14.10 -13.05
CA ILE A 276 -15.16 13.46 -11.89
C ILE A 276 -15.23 11.93 -11.99
N VAL A 277 -16.38 11.37 -12.38
CA VAL A 277 -16.55 9.92 -12.57
C VAL A 277 -15.69 9.42 -13.74
N LEU A 278 -15.71 10.11 -14.87
CA LEU A 278 -14.88 9.76 -16.03
C LEU A 278 -13.38 9.83 -15.69
N TYR A 279 -12.94 10.86 -14.98
CA TYR A 279 -11.56 10.98 -14.50
C TYR A 279 -11.21 9.86 -13.51
N THR A 280 -12.12 9.50 -12.61
CA THR A 280 -11.91 8.38 -11.67
C THR A 280 -11.68 7.06 -12.40
N LEU A 281 -12.42 6.82 -13.48
CA LEU A 281 -12.23 5.65 -14.34
C LEU A 281 -10.89 5.73 -15.11
N LEU A 282 -10.54 6.92 -15.61
CA LEU A 282 -9.26 7.17 -16.28
C LEU A 282 -8.06 6.99 -15.34
N ALA A 283 -8.21 7.32 -14.07
CA ALA A 283 -7.22 7.12 -13.02
C ALA A 283 -7.05 5.64 -12.61
N GLY A 284 -7.81 4.71 -13.21
CA GLY A 284 -7.75 3.27 -12.92
C GLY A 284 -8.71 2.79 -11.82
N ALA A 285 -9.55 3.67 -11.27
CA ALA A 285 -10.60 3.35 -10.31
C ALA A 285 -10.17 2.45 -9.13
N ASN A 286 -8.94 2.64 -8.62
CA ASN A 286 -8.50 1.95 -7.42
C ASN A 286 -9.31 2.42 -6.18
N ALA A 287 -9.26 1.67 -5.08
CA ALA A 287 -10.03 1.96 -3.88
C ALA A 287 -9.77 3.39 -3.34
N ALA A 288 -8.53 3.88 -3.39
CA ALA A 288 -8.16 5.21 -2.93
C ALA A 288 -8.82 6.33 -3.77
N VAL A 289 -8.80 6.22 -5.10
CA VAL A 289 -9.39 7.19 -6.03
C VAL A 289 -10.90 7.19 -5.88
N ILE A 290 -11.56 6.02 -5.84
CA ILE A 290 -13.02 5.92 -5.67
C ILE A 290 -13.47 6.62 -4.39
N ARG A 291 -12.76 6.40 -3.27
CA ARG A 291 -13.10 7.04 -1.98
C ARG A 291 -13.03 8.54 -2.06
N ALA A 292 -11.94 9.05 -2.63
CA ALA A 292 -11.71 10.47 -2.73
C ALA A 292 -12.69 11.14 -3.70
N ALA A 293 -13.05 10.45 -4.79
CA ALA A 293 -14.11 10.88 -5.70
C ALA A 293 -15.46 10.94 -5.00
N LEU A 294 -15.84 9.88 -4.27
CA LEU A 294 -17.09 9.84 -3.50
C LEU A 294 -17.13 10.92 -2.41
N MET A 295 -16.04 11.12 -1.66
CA MET A 295 -15.90 12.22 -0.69
C MET A 295 -16.12 13.58 -1.35
N SER A 296 -15.46 13.82 -2.49
CA SER A 296 -15.55 15.07 -3.23
C SER A 296 -16.99 15.31 -3.72
N LEU A 297 -17.64 14.28 -4.28
CA LEU A 297 -19.03 14.35 -4.73
C LEU A 297 -20.00 14.62 -3.58
N VAL A 298 -19.85 13.95 -2.44
CA VAL A 298 -20.69 14.20 -1.26
C VAL A 298 -20.51 15.64 -0.76
N LEU A 299 -19.29 16.16 -0.76
CA LEU A 299 -19.00 17.52 -0.34
C LEU A 299 -19.60 18.54 -1.31
N ILE A 300 -19.37 18.37 -2.62
CA ILE A 300 -19.90 19.23 -3.67
C ILE A 300 -21.44 19.22 -3.67
N ILE A 301 -22.07 18.05 -3.68
CA ILE A 301 -23.54 17.94 -3.69
C ILE A 301 -24.14 18.49 -2.39
N GLY A 302 -23.53 18.17 -1.23
CA GLY A 302 -24.04 18.57 0.08
C GLY A 302 -23.91 20.06 0.35
N GLN A 303 -22.74 20.64 0.09
CA GLN A 303 -22.47 22.06 0.32
C GLN A 303 -23.09 22.93 -0.77
N ASP A 304 -23.02 22.52 -2.03
CA ASP A 304 -23.37 23.41 -3.15
C ASP A 304 -24.77 23.16 -3.70
N GLY A 305 -25.20 21.90 -3.72
CA GLY A 305 -26.56 21.53 -4.12
C GLY A 305 -27.57 21.86 -3.03
N PHE A 306 -27.30 21.39 -1.80
CA PHE A 306 -28.24 21.49 -0.68
C PHE A 306 -27.94 22.61 0.33
N GLN A 307 -26.82 23.35 0.19
CA GLN A 307 -26.41 24.42 1.10
C GLN A 307 -26.33 23.99 2.58
N ARG A 308 -26.00 22.72 2.82
CA ARG A 308 -25.88 22.17 4.17
C ARG A 308 -24.41 22.07 4.57
N LYS A 309 -24.11 22.47 5.81
CA LYS A 309 -22.82 22.16 6.42
C LYS A 309 -22.71 20.65 6.59
N THR A 310 -21.81 20.05 5.83
CA THR A 310 -21.58 18.60 5.85
C THR A 310 -20.75 18.24 7.08
N TYR A 311 -21.28 17.37 7.95
CA TYR A 311 -20.51 16.81 9.07
C TYR A 311 -19.55 15.74 8.52
N VAL A 312 -18.25 16.07 8.46
CA VAL A 312 -17.21 15.26 7.80
C VAL A 312 -17.22 13.79 8.23
N PRO A 313 -17.32 13.44 9.54
CA PRO A 313 -17.41 12.03 9.92
C PRO A 313 -18.66 11.31 9.38
N ALA A 314 -19.81 11.98 9.30
CA ALA A 314 -21.00 11.33 8.73
C ALA A 314 -20.82 11.01 7.25
N SER A 315 -20.19 11.90 6.49
CA SER A 315 -19.85 11.62 5.08
C SER A 315 -18.89 10.45 4.96
N LEU A 316 -17.83 10.43 5.79
CA LEU A 316 -16.83 9.37 5.80
C LEU A 316 -17.46 7.99 6.03
N PHE A 317 -18.29 7.86 7.06
CA PHE A 317 -19.03 6.63 7.34
C PHE A 317 -20.05 6.28 6.26
N GLY A 318 -20.71 7.28 5.65
CA GLY A 318 -21.60 7.06 4.52
C GLY A 318 -20.91 6.50 3.28
N VAL A 319 -19.71 7.00 2.96
CA VAL A 319 -18.91 6.46 1.84
C VAL A 319 -18.33 5.09 2.17
N ALA A 320 -17.89 4.86 3.41
CA ALA A 320 -17.48 3.53 3.86
C ALA A 320 -18.62 2.50 3.68
N LEU A 321 -19.86 2.88 4.00
CA LEU A 321 -21.04 2.04 3.76
C LEU A 321 -21.27 1.79 2.27
N ILE A 322 -21.26 2.84 1.42
CA ILE A 322 -21.47 2.69 -0.03
C ILE A 322 -20.41 1.77 -0.64
N MET A 323 -19.15 1.94 -0.28
CA MET A 323 -18.06 1.13 -0.83
C MET A 323 -18.08 -0.30 -0.35
N SER A 324 -18.33 -0.53 0.94
CA SER A 324 -18.45 -1.88 1.48
C SER A 324 -19.71 -2.61 1.01
N LEU A 325 -20.75 -1.88 0.57
CA LEU A 325 -21.90 -2.45 -0.13
C LEU A 325 -21.52 -3.01 -1.50
N LEU A 326 -20.70 -2.27 -2.27
CA LEU A 326 -20.22 -2.69 -3.58
C LEU A 326 -19.20 -3.83 -3.45
N ASN A 327 -18.17 -3.64 -2.62
CA ASN A 327 -17.14 -4.63 -2.34
C ASN A 327 -16.82 -4.66 -0.83
N PRO A 328 -17.29 -5.67 -0.08
CA PRO A 328 -17.03 -5.77 1.35
C PRO A 328 -15.53 -5.88 1.68
N ASN A 329 -14.71 -6.41 0.77
CA ASN A 329 -13.26 -6.56 0.94
C ASN A 329 -12.53 -5.22 1.09
N VAL A 330 -13.19 -4.09 0.77
CA VAL A 330 -12.62 -2.74 0.94
C VAL A 330 -12.19 -2.44 2.38
N LEU A 331 -12.80 -3.09 3.38
CA LEU A 331 -12.42 -2.88 4.78
C LEU A 331 -11.02 -3.42 5.12
N TRP A 332 -10.50 -4.35 4.32
CA TRP A 332 -9.15 -4.91 4.47
C TRP A 332 -8.12 -4.21 3.59
N ASP A 333 -8.53 -3.24 2.76
CA ASP A 333 -7.61 -2.47 1.95
C ASP A 333 -6.82 -1.49 2.84
N VAL A 334 -5.50 -1.61 2.85
CA VAL A 334 -4.62 -0.78 3.69
C VAL A 334 -4.76 0.70 3.33
N GLY A 335 -4.89 1.02 2.04
CA GLY A 335 -5.13 2.39 1.57
C GLY A 335 -6.47 2.96 2.06
N PHE A 336 -7.53 2.14 2.07
CA PHE A 336 -8.82 2.46 2.65
C PHE A 336 -8.68 2.83 4.12
N GLN A 337 -8.06 1.94 4.91
CA GLN A 337 -7.89 2.13 6.34
C GLN A 337 -7.07 3.38 6.65
N LEU A 338 -5.89 3.54 6.05
CA LEU A 338 -5.01 4.68 6.30
C LEU A 338 -5.72 6.01 6.04
N SER A 339 -6.40 6.16 4.92
CA SER A 339 -7.08 7.44 4.65
C SER A 339 -8.38 7.60 5.44
N PHE A 340 -9.05 6.53 5.85
CA PHE A 340 -10.19 6.60 6.79
C PHE A 340 -9.73 7.11 8.16
N PHE A 341 -8.64 6.54 8.70
CA PHE A 341 -8.04 6.98 9.96
C PHE A 341 -7.42 8.38 9.86
N ALA A 342 -6.83 8.76 8.73
CA ALA A 342 -6.34 10.12 8.51
C ALA A 342 -7.48 11.16 8.63
N VAL A 343 -8.61 10.93 7.93
CA VAL A 343 -9.76 11.87 7.98
C VAL A 343 -10.39 11.90 9.37
N LEU A 344 -10.48 10.76 10.07
CA LEU A 344 -10.90 10.76 11.48
C LEU A 344 -9.92 11.55 12.36
N GLY A 345 -8.62 11.37 12.13
CA GLY A 345 -7.54 12.08 12.80
C GLY A 345 -7.68 13.59 12.66
N LEU A 346 -7.97 14.08 11.45
CA LEU A 346 -8.27 15.50 11.21
C LEU A 346 -9.41 15.98 12.13
N THR A 347 -10.50 15.24 12.19
CA THR A 347 -11.67 15.63 13.00
C THR A 347 -11.44 15.56 14.50
N TRP A 348 -10.55 14.68 14.96
CA TRP A 348 -10.28 14.47 16.38
C TRP A 348 -9.12 15.28 16.94
N PHE A 349 -8.09 15.55 16.13
CA PHE A 349 -6.82 16.12 16.58
C PHE A 349 -6.53 17.54 16.10
N VAL A 350 -7.17 18.05 15.03
CA VAL A 350 -6.91 19.42 14.53
C VAL A 350 -7.23 20.47 15.59
N GLU A 351 -8.47 20.53 16.10
CA GLU A 351 -8.87 21.54 17.09
C GLU A 351 -8.06 21.46 18.40
N PRO A 352 -7.78 20.28 19.00
CA PRO A 352 -6.86 20.18 20.14
C PRO A 352 -5.46 20.71 19.86
N LEU A 353 -4.92 20.41 18.67
CA LEU A 353 -3.56 20.78 18.31
C LEU A 353 -3.43 22.27 18.00
N GLU A 354 -4.42 22.86 17.33
CA GLU A 354 -4.54 24.32 17.16
C GLU A 354 -4.54 25.04 18.51
N ASN A 355 -5.34 24.56 19.47
CA ASN A 355 -5.42 25.13 20.81
C ASN A 355 -4.12 24.99 21.62
N LEU A 356 -3.33 23.94 21.36
CA LEU A 356 -2.05 23.73 22.04
C LEU A 356 -0.97 24.65 21.46
N ILE A 357 -0.84 24.66 20.13
CA ILE A 357 0.18 25.44 19.42
C ILE A 357 -0.08 26.94 19.60
N SER A 358 -1.35 27.38 19.67
CA SER A 358 -1.71 28.79 19.84
C SER A 358 -1.36 29.38 21.19
N ARG A 359 -1.04 28.54 22.17
CA ARG A 359 -0.51 28.96 23.47
C ARG A 359 1.00 29.20 23.43
N VAL A 360 1.71 28.69 22.43
CA VAL A 360 3.18 28.66 22.37
C VAL A 360 3.72 29.57 21.26
N LEU A 361 3.02 29.68 20.13
CA LEU A 361 3.50 30.41 18.94
C LEU A 361 2.79 31.76 18.74
N PRO A 362 3.50 32.82 18.32
CA PRO A 362 2.91 34.12 17.97
C PRO A 362 1.91 34.02 16.80
N GLY A 363 0.85 34.83 16.83
CA GLY A 363 -0.28 34.76 15.88
C GLY A 363 0.07 34.91 14.40
N HIS A 364 1.16 35.59 14.05
CA HIS A 364 1.60 35.75 12.66
C HIS A 364 2.29 34.50 12.08
N ILE A 365 3.01 33.75 12.92
CA ILE A 365 3.64 32.47 12.54
C ILE A 365 2.57 31.37 12.49
N MET A 366 1.58 31.45 13.41
CA MET A 366 0.41 30.59 13.41
C MET A 366 -0.36 30.66 12.09
N ALA A 367 -0.71 31.85 11.61
CA ALA A 367 -1.59 31.98 10.43
C ALA A 367 -1.01 31.40 9.13
N PHE A 368 0.31 31.27 9.00
CA PHE A 368 0.96 30.83 7.75
C PHE A 368 1.49 29.39 7.80
N LEU A 369 1.98 28.93 8.95
CA LEU A 369 2.60 27.61 9.10
C LEU A 369 1.68 26.58 9.79
N SER A 370 0.63 27.00 10.49
CA SER A 370 -0.10 26.08 11.36
C SER A 370 -1.05 25.16 10.61
N GLU A 371 -1.76 25.61 9.57
CA GLU A 371 -2.84 24.80 9.00
C GLU A 371 -2.32 23.51 8.33
N PRO A 372 -1.34 23.53 7.39
CA PRO A 372 -0.81 22.30 6.79
C PRO A 372 -0.04 21.43 7.80
N LEU A 373 0.68 22.06 8.73
CA LEU A 373 1.47 21.35 9.74
C LEU A 373 0.55 20.63 10.74
N ILE A 374 -0.50 21.30 11.22
CA ILE A 374 -1.49 20.74 12.16
C ILE A 374 -2.26 19.61 11.49
N VAL A 375 -2.71 19.81 10.26
CA VAL A 375 -3.40 18.77 9.49
C VAL A 375 -2.48 17.58 9.26
N GLY A 376 -1.22 17.81 8.91
CA GLY A 376 -0.21 16.76 8.73
C GLY A 376 0.05 15.97 10.01
N ILE A 377 0.28 16.65 11.14
CA ILE A 377 0.48 16.01 12.45
C ILE A 377 -0.77 15.24 12.89
N ALA A 378 -1.96 15.82 12.72
CA ALA A 378 -3.22 15.17 13.07
C ALA A 378 -3.47 13.89 12.26
N ALA A 379 -3.20 13.92 10.95
CA ALA A 379 -3.25 12.74 10.09
C ALA A 379 -2.21 11.71 10.53
N GLN A 380 -0.95 12.12 10.73
CA GLN A 380 0.15 11.23 11.09
C GLN A 380 -0.11 10.52 12.42
N ILE A 381 -0.59 11.21 13.45
CA ILE A 381 -0.91 10.60 14.75
C ILE A 381 -1.96 9.50 14.59
N ALA A 382 -2.97 9.73 13.75
CA ALA A 382 -4.06 8.77 13.55
C ALA A 382 -3.66 7.57 12.67
N THR A 383 -2.75 7.76 11.71
CA THR A 383 -2.30 6.70 10.79
C THR A 383 -1.08 5.94 11.31
N LEU A 384 -0.27 6.53 12.19
CA LEU A 384 0.97 5.93 12.70
C LEU A 384 0.80 4.49 13.23
N PRO A 385 -0.24 4.15 14.03
CA PRO A 385 -0.40 2.78 14.51
C PRO A 385 -0.58 1.77 13.37
N LEU A 386 -1.33 2.15 12.33
CA LEU A 386 -1.53 1.31 11.15
C LEU A 386 -0.26 1.24 10.29
N ILE A 387 0.46 2.35 10.15
CA ILE A 387 1.73 2.38 9.41
C ILE A 387 2.74 1.42 10.06
N LEU A 388 2.84 1.47 11.39
CA LEU A 388 3.67 0.55 12.17
C LEU A 388 3.25 -0.91 12.00
N LEU A 389 1.94 -1.19 12.00
CA LEU A 389 1.42 -2.54 11.85
C LEU A 389 1.69 -3.15 10.47
N TYR A 390 1.50 -2.36 9.41
CA TYR A 390 1.55 -2.87 8.03
C TYR A 390 2.93 -2.76 7.38
N PHE A 391 3.69 -1.72 7.70
CA PHE A 391 4.96 -1.44 7.02
C PHE A 391 6.17 -1.62 7.92
N GLY A 392 5.99 -1.75 9.25
CA GLY A 392 7.10 -1.95 10.18
C GLY A 392 8.14 -0.83 10.16
N ARG A 393 7.82 0.35 9.62
CA ARG A 393 8.74 1.48 9.46
C ARG A 393 8.04 2.82 9.64
N VAL A 394 8.78 3.82 10.14
CA VAL A 394 8.30 5.19 10.34
C VAL A 394 9.33 6.16 9.76
N SER A 395 8.87 7.02 8.85
CA SER A 395 9.68 8.15 8.39
C SER A 395 9.66 9.28 9.43
N LEU A 396 10.84 9.66 9.93
CA LEU A 396 11.01 10.80 10.83
C LEU A 396 10.98 12.13 10.07
N VAL A 397 11.32 12.09 8.78
CA VAL A 397 11.39 13.25 7.89
C VAL A 397 10.09 13.51 7.12
N ALA A 398 9.05 12.70 7.31
CA ALA A 398 7.79 12.81 6.59
C ALA A 398 7.12 14.19 6.74
N LEU A 399 7.12 14.76 7.95
CA LEU A 399 6.49 16.06 8.20
C LEU A 399 7.19 17.21 7.45
N PRO A 400 8.51 17.43 7.56
CA PRO A 400 9.18 18.49 6.81
C PRO A 400 9.12 18.26 5.30
N VAL A 401 9.21 17.02 4.83
CA VAL A 401 9.09 16.71 3.40
C VAL A 401 7.69 17.06 2.89
N ASN A 402 6.64 16.65 3.59
CA ASN A 402 5.26 16.97 3.21
C ASN A 402 5.01 18.50 3.22
N LEU A 403 5.60 19.24 4.16
CA LEU A 403 5.47 20.69 4.22
C LEU A 403 6.09 21.39 2.98
N LEU A 404 7.17 20.82 2.42
CA LEU A 404 7.85 21.36 1.24
C LEU A 404 7.26 20.87 -0.09
N VAL A 405 6.71 19.65 -0.12
CA VAL A 405 6.22 19.01 -1.36
C VAL A 405 4.73 19.28 -1.59
N VAL A 406 3.89 19.18 -0.56
CA VAL A 406 2.42 19.27 -0.71
C VAL A 406 1.96 20.61 -1.32
N PRO A 407 2.51 21.79 -0.96
CA PRO A 407 2.13 23.05 -1.59
C PRO A 407 2.43 23.12 -3.09
N VAL A 408 3.38 22.31 -3.57
CA VAL A 408 3.79 22.26 -4.98
C VAL A 408 2.86 21.35 -5.81
N GLN A 409 2.18 20.38 -5.17
CA GLN A 409 1.30 19.41 -5.84
C GLN A 409 0.18 20.03 -6.68
N PRO A 410 -0.57 21.05 -6.22
CA PRO A 410 -1.59 21.70 -7.05
C PRO A 410 -1.03 22.26 -8.37
N TYR A 411 0.21 22.77 -8.35
CA TYR A 411 0.87 23.30 -9.54
C TYR A 411 1.25 22.19 -10.52
N ILE A 412 1.74 21.04 -10.02
CA ILE A 412 2.02 19.85 -10.84
C ILE A 412 0.73 19.37 -11.52
N LEU A 413 -0.35 19.22 -10.73
CA LEU A 413 -1.65 18.78 -11.23
C LEU A 413 -2.23 19.73 -12.26
N PHE A 414 -2.18 21.04 -11.99
CA PHE A 414 -2.71 22.05 -12.91
C PHE A 414 -1.87 22.14 -14.19
N ALA A 415 -0.54 22.30 -14.08
CA ALA A 415 0.33 22.45 -15.24
C ALA A 415 0.35 21.18 -16.10
N GLY A 416 0.55 20.00 -15.50
CA GLY A 416 0.56 18.73 -16.22
C GLY A 416 -0.81 18.34 -16.78
N GLY A 417 -1.88 18.52 -16.00
CA GLY A 417 -3.25 18.28 -16.46
C GLY A 417 -3.65 19.21 -17.61
N ALA A 418 -3.33 20.51 -17.51
CA ALA A 418 -3.57 21.46 -18.59
C ALA A 418 -2.70 21.17 -19.83
N ALA A 419 -1.46 20.71 -19.65
CA ALA A 419 -0.59 20.30 -20.76
C ALA A 419 -1.20 19.16 -21.56
N LEU A 420 -1.79 18.16 -20.90
CA LEU A 420 -2.51 17.06 -21.55
C LEU A 420 -3.79 17.54 -22.26
N LEU A 421 -4.61 18.38 -21.61
CA LEU A 421 -5.84 18.90 -22.22
C LEU A 421 -5.56 19.79 -23.44
N LEU A 422 -4.40 20.44 -23.47
CA LEU A 422 -3.95 21.31 -24.56
C LEU A 422 -2.95 20.63 -25.49
N ALA A 423 -2.88 19.29 -25.51
CA ALA A 423 -1.99 18.54 -26.40
C ALA A 423 -2.18 18.86 -27.89
N TRP A 424 -3.40 19.28 -28.28
CA TRP A 424 -3.71 19.76 -29.63
C TRP A 424 -3.05 21.11 -30.01
N LEU A 425 -2.47 21.82 -29.04
CA LEU A 425 -1.65 23.03 -29.21
C LEU A 425 -0.23 22.77 -28.66
N PRO A 426 0.66 22.15 -29.47
CA PRO A 426 1.94 21.63 -28.98
C PRO A 426 2.82 22.67 -28.28
N ALA A 427 2.86 23.91 -28.79
CA ALA A 427 3.65 24.99 -28.19
C ALA A 427 3.17 25.36 -26.77
N VAL A 428 1.85 25.41 -26.54
CA VAL A 428 1.28 25.72 -25.22
C VAL A 428 1.45 24.54 -24.27
N SER A 429 1.22 23.32 -24.77
CA SER A 429 1.44 22.08 -24.03
C SER A 429 2.90 21.99 -23.53
N GLN A 430 3.88 22.28 -24.39
CA GLN A 430 5.31 22.24 -24.04
C GLN A 430 5.67 23.26 -22.95
N VAL A 431 5.16 24.50 -23.03
CA VAL A 431 5.41 25.52 -21.99
C VAL A 431 4.84 25.09 -20.65
N LEU A 432 3.64 24.49 -20.64
CA LEU A 432 3.04 23.94 -19.43
C LEU A 432 3.84 22.75 -18.87
N PHE A 433 4.39 21.89 -19.74
CA PHE A 433 5.32 20.84 -19.32
C PHE A 433 6.60 21.39 -18.71
N TRP A 434 7.15 22.50 -19.20
CA TRP A 434 8.29 23.14 -18.54
C TRP A 434 7.96 23.66 -17.14
N LEU A 435 6.76 24.23 -16.96
CA LEU A 435 6.30 24.62 -15.63
C LEU A 435 6.13 23.41 -14.70
N ALA A 436 5.56 22.32 -15.21
CA ALA A 436 5.44 21.06 -14.47
C ALA A 436 6.83 20.49 -14.14
N TYR A 437 7.79 20.56 -15.06
CA TYR A 437 9.15 20.07 -14.88
C TYR A 437 9.86 20.72 -13.70
N VAL A 438 9.73 22.04 -13.54
CA VAL A 438 10.33 22.76 -12.40
C VAL A 438 9.74 22.26 -11.08
N ALA A 439 8.41 22.12 -11.02
CA ALA A 439 7.70 21.65 -9.83
C ALA A 439 8.00 20.16 -9.50
N LEU A 440 8.11 19.31 -10.52
CA LEU A 440 8.49 17.91 -10.39
C LEU A 440 9.95 17.78 -9.94
N SER A 441 10.86 18.56 -10.52
CA SER A 441 12.28 18.55 -10.16
C SER A 441 12.51 19.04 -8.73
N TRP A 442 11.75 20.04 -8.27
CA TRP A 442 11.72 20.43 -6.87
C TRP A 442 11.32 19.26 -5.97
N THR A 443 10.20 18.59 -6.31
CA THR A 443 9.69 17.46 -5.53
C THR A 443 10.72 16.33 -5.42
N ILE A 444 11.30 15.92 -6.55
CA ILE A 444 12.30 14.84 -6.59
C ILE A 444 13.58 15.25 -5.85
N GLY A 445 14.03 16.50 -6.01
CA GLY A 445 15.21 17.02 -5.32
C GLY A 445 15.05 17.03 -3.80
N VAL A 446 13.91 17.49 -3.29
CA VAL A 446 13.59 17.45 -1.86
C VAL A 446 13.58 16.00 -1.35
N ILE A 447 12.94 15.10 -2.08
CA ILE A 447 12.82 13.70 -1.67
C ILE A 447 14.18 13.01 -1.58
N ARG A 448 15.02 13.13 -2.62
CA ARG A 448 16.38 12.56 -2.62
C ARG A 448 17.21 13.11 -1.48
N TRP A 449 17.20 14.43 -1.30
CA TRP A 449 17.99 15.08 -0.24
C TRP A 449 17.63 14.59 1.16
N PHE A 450 16.34 14.35 1.45
CA PHE A 450 15.92 13.80 2.73
C PHE A 450 16.07 12.27 2.81
N ALA A 451 16.03 11.55 1.68
CA ALA A 451 16.21 10.09 1.64
C ALA A 451 17.66 9.67 1.91
N ASP A 452 18.62 10.53 1.59
CA ASP A 452 20.05 10.34 1.87
C ASP A 452 20.42 10.52 3.35
N LEU A 453 19.48 11.01 4.19
CA LEU A 453 19.73 11.15 5.62
C LEU A 453 19.69 9.77 6.30
N PRO A 454 20.68 9.42 7.15
CA PRO A 454 20.78 8.09 7.76
C PRO A 454 19.64 7.77 8.73
N PHE A 455 18.88 8.79 9.16
CA PHE A 455 17.72 8.68 10.06
C PHE A 455 16.38 8.95 9.35
N ALA A 456 16.35 8.93 8.01
CA ALA A 456 15.15 9.22 7.23
C ALA A 456 13.98 8.30 7.60
N ASP A 457 14.23 6.98 7.64
CA ASP A 457 13.30 5.96 8.08
C ASP A 457 13.86 5.13 9.24
N VAL A 458 12.96 4.72 10.12
CA VAL A 458 13.26 3.88 11.28
C VAL A 458 12.38 2.64 11.22
N GLY A 459 12.98 1.46 11.15
CA GLY A 459 12.29 0.18 11.31
C GLY A 459 11.77 0.04 12.74
N VAL A 460 10.47 -0.15 12.92
CA VAL A 460 9.85 -0.34 14.24
C VAL A 460 8.88 -1.52 14.14
N TYR A 461 9.27 -2.64 14.76
CA TYR A 461 8.39 -3.79 14.90
C TYR A 461 7.55 -3.67 16.17
N VAL A 462 6.23 -3.59 16.01
CA VAL A 462 5.27 -3.57 17.13
C VAL A 462 4.35 -4.77 17.01
N HIS A 463 4.27 -5.58 18.08
CA HIS A 463 3.38 -6.72 18.08
C HIS A 463 1.90 -6.28 17.85
N PRO A 464 1.15 -6.89 16.92
CA PRO A 464 -0.17 -6.43 16.46
C PRO A 464 -1.19 -6.13 17.56
N ARG A 465 -1.18 -6.91 18.64
CA ARG A 465 -2.05 -6.73 19.81
C ARG A 465 -1.94 -5.35 20.47
N TRP A 466 -0.75 -4.75 20.52
CA TRP A 466 -0.55 -3.42 21.12
C TRP A 466 -1.10 -2.32 20.22
N VAL A 467 -0.97 -2.46 18.91
CA VAL A 467 -1.57 -1.55 17.93
C VAL A 467 -3.09 -1.59 18.02
N ILE A 468 -3.67 -2.79 17.99
CA ILE A 468 -5.14 -2.97 18.08
C ILE A 468 -5.65 -2.43 19.42
N GLY A 469 -4.97 -2.75 20.52
CA GLY A 469 -5.30 -2.21 21.85
C GLY A 469 -5.25 -0.68 21.88
N GLY A 470 -4.21 -0.07 21.29
CA GLY A 470 -4.07 1.37 21.17
C GLY A 470 -5.20 2.02 20.39
N VAL A 471 -5.51 1.49 19.20
CA VAL A 471 -6.61 1.98 18.35
C VAL A 471 -7.96 1.86 19.05
N LEU A 472 -8.23 0.74 19.73
CA LEU A 472 -9.47 0.55 20.49
C LEU A 472 -9.58 1.53 21.67
N ILE A 473 -8.50 1.74 22.42
CA ILE A 473 -8.49 2.71 23.53
C ILE A 473 -8.75 4.13 23.00
N VAL A 474 -8.13 4.52 21.88
CA VAL A 474 -8.39 5.82 21.24
C VAL A 474 -9.85 5.92 20.78
N GLY A 475 -10.34 4.91 20.08
CA GLY A 475 -11.71 4.87 19.57
C GLY A 475 -12.74 4.99 20.69
N VAL A 476 -12.56 4.23 21.78
CA VAL A 476 -13.43 4.28 22.96
C VAL A 476 -13.35 5.65 23.65
N PHE A 477 -12.14 6.18 23.87
CA PHE A 477 -11.95 7.48 24.50
C PHE A 477 -12.60 8.62 23.69
N MET A 478 -12.49 8.60 22.36
CA MET A 478 -13.11 9.59 21.48
C MET A 478 -14.64 9.47 21.44
N LEU A 479 -15.17 8.24 21.40
CA LEU A 479 -16.61 8.00 21.54
C LEU A 479 -17.15 8.50 22.89
N MET A 480 -16.37 8.35 23.97
CA MET A 480 -16.71 8.88 25.30
C MET A 480 -16.69 10.41 25.35
N LYS A 481 -15.76 11.07 24.66
CA LYS A 481 -15.70 12.55 24.53
C LYS A 481 -16.97 13.09 23.88
N ASP A 482 -17.42 12.47 22.79
CA ASP A 482 -18.63 12.86 22.07
C ASP A 482 -19.92 12.55 22.85
N ALA A 483 -19.92 11.49 23.67
CA ALA A 483 -21.07 11.07 24.48
C ALA A 483 -21.33 11.97 25.72
N LYS A 484 -20.40 12.85 26.10
CA LYS A 484 -20.47 13.75 27.27
C LYS A 484 -21.04 13.10 28.55
N PRO A 485 -20.54 11.94 29.02
CA PRO A 485 -21.08 11.29 30.21
C PRO A 485 -20.81 12.13 31.47
N ARG A 486 -21.81 12.22 32.36
CA ARG A 486 -21.84 13.15 33.51
C ARG A 486 -20.66 13.03 34.48
N TRP A 487 -20.00 11.87 34.54
CA TRP A 487 -18.87 11.60 35.44
C TRP A 487 -17.51 12.12 34.92
N LEU A 488 -17.38 12.43 33.62
CA LEU A 488 -16.14 12.98 33.04
C LEU A 488 -15.95 14.50 33.25
N ARG A 489 -16.89 15.16 33.94
CA ARG A 489 -16.81 16.63 34.22
C ARG A 489 -15.66 17.02 35.16
N LEU A 490 -15.02 16.07 35.84
CA LEU A 490 -13.88 16.32 36.72
C LEU A 490 -12.54 16.49 35.98
N ILE A 491 -12.46 16.15 34.69
CA ILE A 491 -11.21 16.17 33.91
C ILE A 491 -11.36 17.14 32.72
N GLN A 492 -11.61 18.42 33.00
CA GLN A 492 -11.97 19.43 31.99
C GLN A 492 -10.82 19.97 31.13
N ASN A 493 -9.56 19.58 31.37
CA ASN A 493 -8.42 19.90 30.48
C ASN A 493 -8.14 18.77 29.47
N GLN A 494 -9.17 18.38 28.70
CA GLN A 494 -9.16 17.18 27.86
C GLN A 494 -8.17 17.22 26.68
N ALA A 495 -7.89 18.38 26.08
CA ALA A 495 -7.05 18.48 24.89
C ALA A 495 -5.55 18.30 25.18
N VAL A 496 -5.07 18.79 26.33
CA VAL A 496 -3.66 18.72 26.73
C VAL A 496 -3.33 17.34 27.30
N ILE A 497 -4.25 16.76 28.08
CA ILE A 497 -4.09 15.42 28.63
C ILE A 497 -4.19 14.37 27.52
N SER A 498 -5.09 14.51 26.53
CA SER A 498 -5.14 13.57 25.41
C SER A 498 -3.87 13.66 24.56
N THR A 499 -3.46 14.86 24.14
CA THR A 499 -2.29 15.03 23.26
C THR A 499 -0.99 14.66 23.99
N GLY A 500 -0.87 14.99 25.28
CA GLY A 500 0.27 14.61 26.13
C GLY A 500 0.33 13.12 26.46
N PHE A 501 -0.82 12.48 26.72
CA PHE A 501 -0.89 11.03 26.89
C PHE A 501 -0.62 10.29 25.57
N PHE A 502 -1.02 10.83 24.42
CA PHE A 502 -0.76 10.25 23.10
C PHE A 502 0.69 10.39 22.64
N SER A 503 1.29 11.57 22.79
CA SER A 503 2.71 11.75 22.54
C SER A 503 3.56 10.96 23.54
N GLY A 504 3.13 10.89 24.80
CA GLY A 504 3.74 10.02 25.82
C GLY A 504 3.59 8.53 25.50
N PHE A 505 2.43 8.07 25.04
CA PHE A 505 2.20 6.67 24.68
C PHE A 505 2.93 6.28 23.40
N ALA A 506 2.97 7.15 22.39
CA ALA A 506 3.78 6.96 21.19
C ALA A 506 5.28 6.93 21.54
N LEU A 507 5.73 7.79 22.46
CA LEU A 507 7.11 7.78 22.96
C LEU A 507 7.41 6.52 23.79
N ILE A 508 6.47 6.04 24.61
CA ILE A 508 6.62 4.79 25.38
C ILE A 508 6.62 3.58 24.45
N LEU A 509 5.81 3.57 23.39
CA LEU A 509 5.85 2.54 22.35
C LEU A 509 7.18 2.58 21.58
N LEU A 510 7.67 3.77 21.24
CA LEU A 510 8.97 3.96 20.61
C LEU A 510 10.11 3.46 21.50
N MET A 511 10.11 3.84 22.79
CA MET A 511 11.12 3.40 23.76
C MET A 511 10.99 1.91 24.09
N GLY A 512 9.77 1.38 24.11
CA GLY A 512 9.51 -0.05 24.27
C GLY A 512 10.02 -0.84 23.08
N ALA A 513 9.78 -0.39 21.85
CA ALA A 513 10.32 -1.00 20.64
C ALA A 513 11.86 -1.02 20.68
N ILE A 514 12.49 0.10 21.03
CA ILE A 514 13.96 0.19 21.20
C ILE A 514 14.47 -0.77 22.28
N GLY A 515 13.72 -0.92 23.39
CA GLY A 515 14.10 -1.80 24.50
C GLY A 515 13.98 -3.29 24.18
N PHE A 516 12.97 -3.69 23.42
CA PHE A 516 12.73 -5.08 23.02
C PHE A 516 13.54 -5.54 21.80
N SER A 517 14.12 -4.62 21.03
CA SER A 517 15.07 -4.95 19.96
C SER A 517 16.46 -5.38 20.46
N ARG A 518 16.69 -5.53 21.77
CA ARG A 518 17.98 -6.02 22.27
C ARG A 518 18.10 -7.55 22.11
N PRO A 519 19.32 -8.08 21.93
CA PRO A 519 19.54 -9.54 21.88
C PRO A 519 18.96 -10.21 23.13
N ASP A 520 18.18 -11.28 22.94
CA ASP A 520 17.52 -12.01 24.02
C ASP A 520 18.44 -13.02 24.73
N GLY A 521 19.74 -13.00 24.38
CA GLY A 521 20.77 -13.89 24.92
C GLY A 521 20.74 -15.31 24.36
N LYS A 522 20.04 -15.55 23.25
CA LYS A 522 20.01 -16.86 22.56
C LYS A 522 20.68 -16.78 21.19
N LEU A 523 21.09 -17.95 20.71
CA LEU A 523 21.53 -18.12 19.33
C LEU A 523 20.29 -18.20 18.44
N HIS A 524 20.21 -17.32 17.45
CA HIS A 524 19.19 -17.35 16.42
C HIS A 524 19.81 -17.62 15.07
N VAL A 525 19.16 -18.49 14.30
CA VAL A 525 19.52 -18.78 12.91
C VAL A 525 18.25 -18.61 12.10
N TRP A 526 18.29 -17.70 11.12
CA TRP A 526 17.17 -17.39 10.24
C TRP A 526 17.54 -17.71 8.81
N TRP A 527 16.74 -18.58 8.20
CA TRP A 527 16.78 -18.82 6.76
C TRP A 527 15.90 -17.77 6.10
N LEU A 528 16.53 -16.87 5.34
CA LEU A 528 15.86 -15.74 4.72
C LEU A 528 15.19 -16.18 3.42
N ASP A 529 13.93 -15.78 3.21
CA ASP A 529 13.26 -15.94 1.92
C ASP A 529 13.75 -14.88 0.93
N VAL A 530 14.87 -15.20 0.27
CA VAL A 530 15.43 -14.38 -0.82
C VAL A 530 15.01 -14.90 -2.20
N GLY A 531 13.96 -15.72 -2.28
CA GLY A 531 13.47 -16.36 -3.51
C GLY A 531 14.02 -17.77 -3.70
N HIS A 532 14.50 -18.08 -4.90
CA HIS A 532 15.06 -19.42 -5.20
C HIS A 532 16.53 -19.58 -4.77
N SER A 533 17.09 -18.60 -4.08
CA SER A 533 18.50 -18.50 -3.69
C SER A 533 18.70 -18.68 -2.18
N HIS A 534 19.96 -18.73 -1.75
CA HIS A 534 20.33 -18.91 -0.34
C HIS A 534 20.61 -17.56 0.35
N GLY A 535 20.18 -17.48 1.61
CA GLY A 535 20.50 -16.37 2.51
C GLY A 535 20.23 -16.78 3.94
N VAL A 536 21.23 -16.72 4.81
CA VAL A 536 21.09 -17.08 6.22
C VAL A 536 21.64 -15.98 7.10
N LEU A 537 20.84 -15.51 8.04
CA LEU A 537 21.27 -14.57 9.06
C LEU A 537 21.40 -15.30 10.39
N ILE A 538 22.55 -15.16 11.05
CA ILE A 538 22.82 -15.72 12.37
C ILE A 538 23.05 -14.57 13.34
N GLN A 539 22.34 -14.58 14.46
CA GLN A 539 22.62 -13.70 15.60
C GLN A 539 23.06 -14.54 16.78
N THR A 540 24.26 -14.28 17.26
CA THR A 540 24.84 -14.95 18.43
C THR A 540 24.21 -14.43 19.74
N PRO A 541 24.24 -15.20 20.85
CA PRO A 541 23.80 -14.74 22.17
C PRO A 541 24.38 -13.38 22.61
N GLY A 542 25.62 -13.09 22.23
CA GLY A 542 26.33 -11.84 22.50
C GLY A 542 25.96 -10.68 21.57
N GLY A 543 25.12 -10.93 20.56
CA GLY A 543 24.59 -9.94 19.64
C GLY A 543 25.35 -9.80 18.32
N ALA A 544 26.45 -10.55 18.13
CA ALA A 544 27.19 -10.54 16.86
C ALA A 544 26.33 -11.08 15.72
N GLN A 545 26.38 -10.40 14.58
CA GLN A 545 25.54 -10.67 13.41
C GLN A 545 26.37 -11.19 12.24
N ILE A 546 25.98 -12.34 11.71
CA ILE A 546 26.68 -13.04 10.64
C ILE A 546 25.70 -13.27 9.50
N LEU A 547 26.02 -12.75 8.31
CA LEU A 547 25.25 -12.98 7.10
C LEU A 547 25.97 -13.99 6.22
N ILE A 548 25.26 -15.02 5.75
CA ILE A 548 25.77 -16.01 4.81
C ILE A 548 24.97 -15.86 3.51
N ASP A 549 25.69 -15.50 2.44
CA ASP A 549 25.14 -15.17 1.12
C ASP A 549 24.00 -14.13 1.17
N GLY A 550 23.32 -13.90 0.05
CA GLY A 550 22.30 -12.85 -0.03
C GLY A 550 21.21 -13.07 -1.08
N GLY A 551 21.37 -14.05 -1.94
CA GLY A 551 20.54 -14.18 -3.12
C GLY A 551 20.76 -13.09 -4.15
N ARG A 552 19.84 -13.04 -5.12
CA ARG A 552 19.90 -12.13 -6.26
C ARG A 552 19.10 -10.84 -6.11
N PHE A 553 18.27 -10.73 -5.06
CA PHE A 553 17.27 -9.67 -4.92
C PHE A 553 17.56 -8.77 -3.71
N PRO A 554 18.21 -7.61 -3.92
CA PRO A 554 18.54 -6.66 -2.85
C PRO A 554 17.39 -6.33 -1.91
N SER A 555 16.22 -6.03 -2.47
CA SER A 555 15.05 -5.60 -1.69
C SER A 555 14.52 -6.72 -0.78
N ARG A 556 14.55 -7.98 -1.22
CA ARG A 556 14.13 -9.12 -0.36
C ARG A 556 15.12 -9.37 0.75
N LEU A 557 16.41 -9.36 0.43
CA LEU A 557 17.48 -9.55 1.41
C LEU A 557 17.46 -8.45 2.48
N LEU A 558 17.39 -7.19 2.06
CA LEU A 558 17.33 -6.03 2.96
C LEU A 558 16.08 -6.06 3.84
N THR A 559 14.93 -6.51 3.32
CA THR A 559 13.73 -6.73 4.15
C THR A 559 13.96 -7.86 5.15
N GLY A 560 14.49 -9.01 4.72
CA GLY A 560 14.75 -10.15 5.60
C GLY A 560 15.74 -9.83 6.73
N ILE A 561 16.77 -9.05 6.44
CA ILE A 561 17.74 -8.55 7.43
C ILE A 561 17.06 -7.51 8.35
N GLY A 562 16.38 -6.52 7.77
CA GLY A 562 15.72 -5.44 8.52
C GLY A 562 14.58 -5.89 9.42
N ASP A 563 13.97 -7.05 9.14
CA ASP A 563 12.95 -7.67 9.99
C ASP A 563 13.54 -8.26 11.30
N ARG A 564 14.85 -8.52 11.33
CA ARG A 564 15.53 -9.26 12.41
C ARG A 564 16.54 -8.41 13.16
N ILE A 565 17.26 -7.55 12.43
CA ILE A 565 18.29 -6.68 13.01
C ILE A 565 17.64 -5.38 13.47
N PRO A 566 17.97 -4.89 14.68
CA PRO A 566 17.46 -3.61 15.18
C PRO A 566 17.83 -2.48 14.23
N PHE A 567 16.91 -1.54 14.02
CA PHE A 567 17.16 -0.39 13.13
C PHE A 567 18.36 0.49 13.52
N THR A 568 18.77 0.46 14.79
CA THR A 568 19.94 1.20 15.29
C THR A 568 21.25 0.51 14.95
N ASP A 569 21.20 -0.76 14.58
CA ASP A 569 22.35 -1.61 14.35
C ASP A 569 22.51 -1.84 12.87
N GLN A 570 23.55 -1.23 12.31
CA GLN A 570 23.96 -1.43 10.93
C GLN A 570 25.26 -2.23 10.87
N SER A 571 25.68 -2.85 11.96
CA SER A 571 26.93 -3.60 11.99
C SER A 571 26.69 -5.07 11.65
N LEU A 572 27.46 -5.58 10.70
CA LEU A 572 27.61 -7.00 10.48
C LEU A 572 29.00 -7.39 10.95
N GLU A 573 29.09 -8.25 11.96
CA GLU A 573 30.38 -8.78 12.38
C GLU A 573 31.08 -9.53 11.26
N MET A 574 30.31 -10.19 10.40
CA MET A 574 30.84 -11.03 9.35
C MET A 574 29.85 -11.22 8.21
N VAL A 575 30.35 -11.14 6.98
CA VAL A 575 29.64 -11.59 5.77
C VAL A 575 30.40 -12.78 5.19
N ILE A 576 29.71 -13.89 4.92
CA ILE A 576 30.30 -15.11 4.39
C ILE A 576 29.75 -15.32 2.97
N ILE A 577 30.66 -15.38 2.00
CA ILE A 577 30.37 -15.68 0.59
C ILE A 577 30.77 -17.13 0.34
N THR A 578 29.79 -18.01 0.15
CA THR A 578 30.03 -19.46 0.05
C THR A 578 30.51 -19.88 -1.33
N GLN A 579 30.02 -19.21 -2.38
CA GLN A 579 30.37 -19.43 -3.78
C GLN A 579 30.27 -18.13 -4.60
N PRO A 580 31.06 -17.97 -5.66
CA PRO A 580 31.04 -16.77 -6.49
C PRO A 580 29.91 -16.82 -7.54
N ASP A 581 28.70 -17.28 -7.18
CA ASP A 581 27.55 -17.32 -8.11
C ASP A 581 26.65 -16.10 -7.86
N GLY A 582 26.42 -15.28 -8.89
CA GLY A 582 25.53 -14.12 -8.82
C GLY A 582 24.10 -14.46 -8.41
N PHE A 583 23.67 -15.72 -8.59
CA PHE A 583 22.39 -16.19 -8.08
C PHE A 583 22.27 -16.09 -6.54
N ASP A 584 23.38 -16.26 -5.83
CA ASP A 584 23.46 -16.23 -4.37
C ASP A 584 24.11 -14.95 -3.82
N THR A 585 24.81 -14.15 -4.65
CA THR A 585 25.61 -13.01 -4.17
C THR A 585 25.24 -11.65 -4.75
N ALA A 586 24.43 -11.57 -5.82
CA ALA A 586 24.16 -10.29 -6.49
C ALA A 586 23.43 -9.25 -5.63
N ALA A 587 22.79 -9.66 -4.52
CA ALA A 587 22.17 -8.73 -3.57
C ALA A 587 23.15 -8.12 -2.55
N LEU A 588 24.34 -8.70 -2.37
CA LEU A 588 25.29 -8.30 -1.33
C LEU A 588 25.85 -6.87 -1.48
N PRO A 589 26.15 -6.34 -2.69
CA PRO A 589 26.63 -4.97 -2.83
C PRO A 589 25.68 -3.95 -2.19
N ALA A 590 24.37 -4.09 -2.43
CA ALA A 590 23.34 -3.24 -1.86
C ALA A 590 23.20 -3.38 -0.32
N VAL A 591 23.60 -4.53 0.24
CA VAL A 591 23.67 -4.71 1.71
C VAL A 591 24.87 -3.98 2.27
N LEU A 592 26.05 -4.10 1.64
CA LEU A 592 27.28 -3.44 2.09
C LEU A 592 27.20 -1.92 1.99
N GLU A 593 26.39 -1.38 1.07
CA GLU A 593 26.06 0.05 1.05
C GLU A 593 25.29 0.53 2.30
N ARG A 594 24.57 -0.36 2.99
CA ARG A 594 23.66 -0.03 4.10
C ARG A 594 24.11 -0.58 5.45
N TYR A 595 24.91 -1.65 5.46
CA TYR A 595 25.42 -2.34 6.63
C TYR A 595 26.96 -2.38 6.57
N ASP A 596 27.59 -1.97 7.66
CA ASP A 596 29.03 -1.97 7.82
C ASP A 596 29.51 -3.36 8.25
N ALA A 597 30.07 -4.11 7.29
CA ALA A 597 30.67 -5.40 7.55
C ALA A 597 32.08 -5.23 8.13
N LYS A 598 32.40 -5.92 9.22
CA LYS A 598 33.76 -5.85 9.80
C LYS A 598 34.76 -6.73 9.06
N VAL A 599 34.32 -7.90 8.60
CA VAL A 599 35.14 -8.86 7.88
C VAL A 599 34.29 -9.62 6.87
N ILE A 600 34.89 -9.96 5.74
CA ILE A 600 34.25 -10.75 4.69
C ILE A 600 35.02 -12.05 4.53
N LEU A 601 34.34 -13.19 4.73
CA LEU A 601 34.91 -14.50 4.48
C LEU A 601 34.49 -14.99 3.11
N THR A 602 35.44 -15.50 2.33
CA THR A 602 35.18 -16.08 1.01
C THR A 602 35.87 -17.45 0.88
N ASN A 603 35.40 -18.27 -0.04
CA ASN A 603 36.08 -19.50 -0.45
C ASN A 603 37.32 -19.23 -1.35
N GLY A 604 37.51 -17.98 -1.79
CA GLY A 604 38.63 -17.54 -2.63
C GLY A 604 38.53 -17.96 -4.10
N GLN A 605 37.39 -18.50 -4.52
CA GLN A 605 37.15 -18.88 -5.92
C GLN A 605 36.84 -17.63 -6.75
N PRO A 606 37.59 -17.36 -7.82
CA PRO A 606 37.31 -16.26 -8.73
C PRO A 606 36.15 -16.59 -9.68
N ASN A 607 35.47 -15.55 -10.17
CA ASN A 607 34.50 -15.64 -11.27
C ASN A 607 34.67 -14.42 -12.19
N LEU A 608 34.52 -14.64 -13.49
CA LEU A 608 34.67 -13.61 -14.53
C LEU A 608 33.33 -12.95 -14.92
N SER A 609 32.24 -13.22 -14.19
CA SER A 609 30.94 -12.60 -14.47
C SER A 609 30.92 -11.13 -14.06
N ASP A 610 30.16 -10.31 -14.80
CA ASP A 610 30.03 -8.88 -14.53
C ASP A 610 29.44 -8.65 -13.12
N GLU A 611 28.51 -9.50 -12.68
CA GLU A 611 27.91 -9.42 -11.35
C GLU A 611 28.92 -9.69 -10.22
N PHE A 612 29.90 -10.57 -10.45
CA PHE A 612 30.95 -10.83 -9.46
C PHE A 612 31.99 -9.71 -9.43
N ALA A 613 32.26 -9.07 -10.56
CA ALA A 613 33.12 -7.88 -10.60
C ALA A 613 32.53 -6.70 -9.80
N GLU A 614 31.21 -6.49 -9.90
CA GLU A 614 30.50 -5.50 -9.05
C GLU A 614 30.62 -5.83 -7.56
N LEU A 615 30.52 -7.12 -7.21
CA LEU A 615 30.73 -7.59 -5.84
C LEU A 615 32.17 -7.36 -5.38
N GLU A 616 33.17 -7.67 -6.20
CA GLU A 616 34.59 -7.43 -5.89
C GLU A 616 34.85 -5.94 -5.61
N GLU A 617 34.28 -5.04 -6.41
CA GLU A 617 34.38 -3.60 -6.18
C GLU A 617 33.72 -3.18 -4.86
N ALA A 618 32.54 -3.75 -4.56
CA ALA A 618 31.82 -3.47 -3.32
C ALA A 618 32.54 -3.99 -2.06
N ILE A 619 33.22 -5.14 -2.14
CA ILE A 619 33.94 -5.73 -1.00
C ILE A 619 35.37 -5.19 -0.84
N ALA A 620 35.94 -4.54 -1.86
CA ALA A 620 37.31 -4.01 -1.85
C ALA A 620 37.66 -3.09 -0.65
N PRO A 621 36.73 -2.30 -0.08
CA PRO A 621 37.00 -1.49 1.11
C PRO A 621 37.15 -2.28 2.42
N TYR A 622 36.76 -3.56 2.44
CA TYR A 622 36.65 -4.38 3.65
C TYR A 622 37.81 -5.39 3.78
N ASP A 623 38.00 -5.91 4.99
CA ASP A 623 38.96 -7.00 5.24
C ASP A 623 38.40 -8.32 4.69
N VAL A 624 38.86 -8.72 3.50
CA VAL A 624 38.47 -9.98 2.85
C VAL A 624 39.45 -11.09 3.19
N LEU A 625 38.97 -12.18 3.78
CA LEU A 625 39.74 -13.37 4.14
C LEU A 625 39.24 -14.59 3.37
N SER A 626 40.14 -15.23 2.61
CA SER A 626 39.86 -16.54 2.04
C SER A 626 40.10 -17.64 3.07
N VAL A 627 39.09 -18.46 3.32
CA VAL A 627 39.13 -19.51 4.36
C VAL A 627 39.05 -20.92 3.76
N GLN A 628 39.60 -21.89 4.49
CA GLN A 628 39.67 -23.30 4.10
C GLN A 628 39.19 -24.20 5.25
N THR A 629 39.02 -25.49 4.97
CA THR A 629 38.65 -26.50 5.95
C THR A 629 39.53 -26.43 7.21
N GLY A 630 38.88 -26.43 8.39
CA GLY A 630 39.54 -26.35 9.69
C GLY A 630 39.74 -24.93 10.22
N TYR A 631 39.33 -23.90 9.47
CA TYR A 631 39.29 -22.53 9.97
C TYR A 631 38.14 -22.37 10.99
N ILE A 632 38.45 -21.93 12.21
CA ILE A 632 37.47 -21.78 13.29
C ILE A 632 37.41 -20.31 13.72
N VAL A 633 36.21 -19.73 13.65
CA VAL A 633 35.89 -18.42 14.20
C VAL A 633 35.27 -18.62 15.57
N THR A 634 35.83 -17.98 16.60
CA THR A 634 35.29 -18.03 17.97
C THR A 634 34.79 -16.66 18.38
N PHE A 635 33.53 -16.59 18.79
CA PHE A 635 32.88 -15.38 19.27
C PHE A 635 33.04 -15.24 20.80
N SER A 636 32.94 -14.01 21.30
CA SER A 636 33.17 -13.68 22.72
C SER A 636 32.16 -14.32 23.69
N ASP A 637 31.04 -14.77 23.16
CA ASP A 637 29.96 -15.46 23.87
C ASP A 637 30.06 -17.00 23.83
N GLY A 638 31.14 -17.53 23.25
CA GLY A 638 31.41 -18.97 23.18
C GLY A 638 30.83 -19.68 21.95
N VAL A 639 30.13 -18.97 21.05
CA VAL A 639 29.73 -19.54 19.76
C VAL A 639 30.97 -19.79 18.90
N GLN A 640 30.99 -20.92 18.19
CA GLN A 640 32.06 -21.28 17.25
C GLN A 640 31.48 -21.58 15.88
N LEU A 641 32.15 -21.08 14.84
CA LEU A 641 31.84 -21.37 13.45
C LEU A 641 33.07 -22.04 12.84
N GLU A 642 32.91 -23.30 12.43
CA GLU A 642 33.96 -24.11 11.80
C GLU A 642 33.69 -24.23 10.30
N VAL A 643 34.69 -23.88 9.50
CA VAL A 643 34.66 -24.04 8.04
C VAL A 643 35.01 -25.48 7.70
N LEU A 644 34.08 -26.19 7.05
CA LEU A 644 34.26 -27.60 6.68
C LEU A 644 34.77 -27.78 5.24
N HIS A 645 34.54 -26.80 4.36
CA HIS A 645 34.93 -26.80 2.94
C HIS A 645 35.18 -25.34 2.49
N PRO A 646 36.10 -25.04 1.56
CA PRO A 646 36.90 -25.96 0.72
C PRO A 646 38.19 -26.48 1.33
N GLN A 647 38.61 -27.68 0.94
CA GLN A 647 39.89 -28.28 1.38
C GLN A 647 41.11 -27.60 0.74
N THR A 648 40.94 -27.07 -0.47
CA THR A 648 41.96 -26.33 -1.23
C THR A 648 41.27 -25.13 -1.88
N GLN A 649 41.99 -24.01 -2.03
CA GLN A 649 41.49 -22.89 -2.82
C GLN A 649 41.18 -23.36 -4.25
N PRO A 650 39.96 -23.15 -4.77
CA PRO A 650 39.63 -23.52 -6.13
C PRO A 650 40.47 -22.70 -7.12
N GLU A 651 41.14 -23.36 -8.05
CA GLU A 651 41.77 -22.70 -9.22
C GLU A 651 40.69 -22.39 -10.28
N LEU A 652 40.96 -21.39 -11.14
CA LEU A 652 40.10 -20.99 -12.27
C LEU A 652 39.78 -22.12 -13.24
#